data_AF-A0A3D4JAR7-F1
#
_entry.id   AF-A0A3D4JAR7-F1
#
_cell.length_a   1.000
_cell.length_b   1.000
_cell.length_c   1.000
_cell.angle_alpha   90.00
_cell.angle_beta   90.00
_cell.angle_gamma   90.00
#
_symmetry.space_group_name_H-M   'P 1'
#
loop_
_entity.id
_entity.type
_entity.pdbx_description
1 polymer ?
#
loop_
_entity_poly.entity_id
_entity_poly.type
_entity_poly.pdbx_seq_one_letter_code
_entity_poly.pdbx_strand_id
1 'polypeptide(L)'
;MNGKSNITRRIIHAALMLAVVGQACTFSLFSPPTLTPATPVAGEAFPTSTPYPVAQTTFVVTLPEPLQPNETLVIAVLDEVTGLSLNPQQYPMTARDTLTYAATLPIVYNSVVKYRYIRQGPALVFEDTSFNTAIRYRMHVANGPSEVRDIVADWDDKSYTRPTGSILGQIYNADTNTPVPNILVTAGGMQHITDSLGRFELTGLPAGTHQLVAYSLDGLYLPFQQGAVVASETPTLVDVRIKPTRFVNVTFRVSVPADTVPGVPVRIAGNILQLGNTFADLPGGVSTVTNRMRDMQLQADGRYAITIGLPVGTYIQYKYTLGDGFWNAEHKEDGAWIVREFIVPEQDVTLQDSIATWSTTRNSAPILFETTIPSVTPPGDILYIQFNTFGWMEPIPMWPLGNNRWAYKLYSPLNFLGDFSYRYCRNGQCGSADDNQTVGENPRGRIASTSLLGQDIQDNISSWKWYENPEPVSLVGSTINPRAVGFVAGVEYQSTYRPNFSYFAPQTFANTKAIGSNLAVITPSWTYTNISPLRFTTLPGQDPLWIDSAIMISQARNAGLNVAIFPTPHFSGTTDSTTSASTTFWLNAPRDAAWWQTWFTRYRAFAVNYADLATQTGAQFLILGGEAVTPALPAGTLPNGQPSNVPADVEAQWKAIIQDVRSRFRGQVFWAMPYTTSNVQTPVSFLKDVDGVYLLWSAPLTTNQTATKTDLTNEAGRLLDNEIAPLVNLLGKPIILAVAYPSAAGAPSGCISSGTGTCVDFASLSQPYADNPSVSLNLQTQADIYEAMLTTVNARPWISGFISRGYFMPVALQDKSTSIHSKPAADILWYWYPRLLGTVP
;
A
#
# COMPACT_ATOMS: atom_id res chain seq x y z
N MET A 1 -4.26 75.58 48.29
CA MET A 1 -5.49 76.36 48.04
C MET A 1 -5.81 76.24 46.56
N ASN A 2 -6.99 75.90 46.07
CA ASN A 2 -8.23 75.46 46.67
C ASN A 2 -8.91 74.56 45.63
N GLY A 3 -9.47 73.45 46.10
CA GLY A 3 -10.27 72.55 45.28
C GLY A 3 -11.41 73.30 44.62
N LYS A 4 -11.58 73.08 43.32
CA LYS A 4 -12.82 73.36 42.56
C LYS A 4 -12.80 72.81 41.12
N SER A 5 -12.16 71.67 40.86
CA SER A 5 -12.13 71.06 39.50
C SER A 5 -12.47 69.56 39.43
N ASN A 6 -12.90 68.94 40.53
CA ASN A 6 -13.22 67.49 40.56
C ASN A 6 -14.71 67.15 40.45
N ILE A 7 -15.61 68.13 40.48
CA ILE A 7 -17.06 67.90 40.35
C ILE A 7 -17.49 67.95 38.87
N THR A 8 -16.97 68.88 38.09
CA THR A 8 -17.32 69.05 36.66
C THR A 8 -16.80 67.89 35.80
N ARG A 9 -15.64 67.31 36.14
CA ARG A 9 -15.08 66.15 35.42
C ARG A 9 -15.89 64.87 35.66
N ARG A 10 -16.41 64.66 36.87
CA ARG A 10 -17.28 63.52 37.21
C ARG A 10 -18.67 63.62 36.54
N ILE A 11 -19.21 64.84 36.39
CA ILE A 11 -20.48 65.07 35.67
C ILE A 11 -20.33 64.80 34.18
N ILE A 12 -19.20 65.18 33.55
CA ILE A 12 -18.94 64.90 32.14
C ILE A 12 -18.73 63.39 31.89
N HIS A 13 -18.06 62.66 32.80
CA HIS A 13 -17.89 61.20 32.65
C HIS A 13 -19.20 60.43 32.91
N ALA A 14 -20.04 60.90 33.82
CA ALA A 14 -21.38 60.34 34.03
C ALA A 14 -22.31 60.61 32.85
N ALA A 15 -22.25 61.79 32.22
CA ALA A 15 -23.02 62.11 31.02
C ALA A 15 -22.55 61.32 29.78
N LEU A 16 -21.24 61.07 29.64
CA LEU A 16 -20.71 60.23 28.56
C LEU A 16 -21.06 58.74 28.74
N MET A 17 -21.07 58.23 29.99
CA MET A 17 -21.55 56.87 30.27
C MET A 17 -23.06 56.72 30.04
N LEU A 18 -23.88 57.72 30.40
CA LEU A 18 -25.32 57.67 30.15
C LEU A 18 -25.67 57.74 28.65
N ALA A 19 -24.87 58.45 27.84
CA ALA A 19 -25.06 58.53 26.39
C ALA A 19 -24.67 57.24 25.66
N VAL A 20 -23.71 56.46 26.17
CA VAL A 20 -23.32 55.17 25.58
C VAL A 20 -24.27 54.03 25.98
N VAL A 21 -24.93 54.10 27.15
CA VAL A 21 -25.94 53.11 27.56
C VAL A 21 -27.30 53.33 26.85
N GLY A 22 -27.58 54.53 26.35
CA GLY A 22 -28.84 54.86 25.65
C GLY A 22 -28.93 54.45 24.18
N GLN A 23 -27.85 53.96 23.55
CA GLN A 23 -27.83 53.52 22.15
C GLN A 23 -27.61 51.99 21.99
N ALA A 24 -27.58 51.23 23.10
CA ALA A 24 -27.40 49.77 23.07
C ALA A 24 -28.72 48.98 22.98
N CYS A 25 -29.85 49.64 22.72
CA CYS A 25 -31.15 48.98 22.52
C CYS A 25 -31.74 49.43 21.19
N THR A 26 -31.32 48.79 20.08
CA THR A 26 -32.13 48.47 18.88
C THR A 26 -31.25 48.00 17.72
N PHE A 27 -30.61 46.83 17.87
CA PHE A 27 -30.33 45.90 16.77
C PHE A 27 -30.19 44.50 17.37
N SER A 28 -31.34 43.87 17.68
CA SER A 28 -31.39 42.43 17.91
C SER A 28 -31.69 41.76 16.57
N LEU A 29 -30.75 40.96 16.06
CA LEU A 29 -30.98 40.00 14.96
C LEU A 29 -31.31 38.60 15.50
N PHE A 30 -31.75 38.50 16.76
CA PHE A 30 -32.25 37.25 17.34
C PHE A 30 -33.60 37.48 17.99
N SER A 31 -34.66 37.01 17.35
CA SER A 31 -35.95 36.80 18.02
C SER A 31 -35.79 35.64 19.01
N PRO A 32 -36.15 35.80 20.30
CA PRO A 32 -36.21 34.66 21.21
C PRO A 32 -37.32 33.71 20.72
N PRO A 33 -37.09 32.39 20.69
CA PRO A 33 -38.13 31.46 20.30
C PRO A 33 -39.26 31.52 21.33
N THR A 34 -40.47 31.74 20.83
CA THR A 34 -41.71 31.56 21.57
C THR A 34 -41.81 30.09 21.98
N LEU A 35 -41.80 29.82 23.29
CA LEU A 35 -42.20 28.53 23.85
C LEU A 35 -43.71 28.35 23.62
N THR A 36 -44.06 27.90 22.42
CA THR A 36 -45.32 27.22 22.18
C THR A 36 -45.10 25.75 22.56
N PRO A 37 -46.04 25.08 23.25
CA PRO A 37 -45.98 23.64 23.41
C PRO A 37 -46.01 23.04 22.01
N ALA A 38 -44.87 22.53 21.54
CA ALA A 38 -44.82 21.78 20.32
C ALA A 38 -45.73 20.57 20.52
N THR A 39 -46.83 20.55 19.79
CA THR A 39 -47.54 19.30 19.49
C THR A 39 -46.47 18.36 18.94
N PRO A 40 -46.35 17.11 19.42
CA PRO A 40 -45.33 16.19 18.92
C PRO A 40 -45.57 16.04 17.42
N VAL A 41 -44.70 16.66 16.62
CA VAL A 41 -44.57 16.30 15.22
C VAL A 41 -44.10 14.87 15.27
N ALA A 42 -44.96 13.94 14.82
CA ALA A 42 -44.56 12.56 14.63
C ALA A 42 -43.26 12.60 13.81
N GLY A 43 -42.15 12.15 14.41
CA GLY A 43 -40.91 12.00 13.67
C GLY A 43 -41.24 11.19 12.42
N GLU A 44 -40.75 11.64 11.25
CA GLU A 44 -40.82 10.82 10.05
C GLU A 44 -40.24 9.47 10.43
N ALA A 45 -41.10 8.44 10.43
CA ALA A 45 -40.68 7.08 10.62
C ALA A 45 -39.84 6.73 9.40
N PHE A 46 -38.51 6.83 9.55
CA PHE A 46 -37.59 6.30 8.57
C PHE A 46 -37.92 4.82 8.41
N PRO A 47 -38.14 4.31 7.19
CA PRO A 47 -38.36 2.90 6.99
C PRO A 47 -37.15 2.15 7.52
N THR A 48 -37.33 1.42 8.63
CA THR A 48 -36.38 0.39 9.03
C THR A 48 -36.25 -0.56 7.84
N SER A 49 -35.01 -0.81 7.40
CA SER A 49 -34.78 -1.77 6.33
C SER A 49 -35.47 -3.08 6.72
N THR A 50 -36.32 -3.60 5.84
CA THR A 50 -36.86 -4.94 6.03
C THR A 50 -35.65 -5.87 6.15
N PRO A 51 -35.52 -6.66 7.23
CA PRO A 51 -34.38 -7.55 7.40
C PRO A 51 -34.21 -8.41 6.15
N TYR A 52 -32.97 -8.52 5.66
CA TYR A 52 -32.72 -9.37 4.50
C TYR A 52 -33.11 -10.82 4.83
N PRO A 53 -33.64 -11.56 3.84
CA PRO A 53 -33.87 -12.98 4.02
C PRO A 53 -32.56 -13.67 4.40
N VAL A 54 -32.63 -14.59 5.35
CA VAL A 54 -31.48 -15.37 5.82
C VAL A 54 -31.60 -16.84 5.41
N ALA A 55 -30.49 -17.44 5.03
CA ALA A 55 -30.30 -18.85 4.79
C ALA A 55 -29.66 -19.53 6.01
N GLN A 56 -30.22 -20.66 6.44
CA GLN A 56 -29.62 -21.48 7.51
C GLN A 56 -28.43 -22.25 6.94
N THR A 57 -27.23 -21.92 7.40
CA THR A 57 -25.98 -22.56 6.96
C THR A 57 -25.38 -23.34 8.12
N THR A 58 -25.19 -24.64 7.94
CA THR A 58 -24.54 -25.50 8.93
C THR A 58 -23.07 -25.65 8.59
N PHE A 59 -22.20 -25.08 9.43
CA PHE A 59 -20.76 -25.28 9.33
C PHE A 59 -20.38 -26.54 10.09
N VAL A 60 -19.71 -27.47 9.42
CA VAL A 60 -19.18 -28.71 9.98
C VAL A 60 -17.68 -28.69 9.78
N VAL A 61 -16.93 -28.79 10.87
CA VAL A 61 -15.48 -28.73 10.85
C VAL A 61 -14.88 -29.98 11.47
N THR A 62 -13.85 -30.52 10.82
CA THR A 62 -13.04 -31.62 11.33
C THR A 62 -11.71 -31.08 11.84
N LEU A 63 -11.39 -31.42 13.09
CA LEU A 63 -10.16 -31.02 13.75
C LEU A 63 -9.01 -32.01 13.50
N PRO A 64 -7.76 -31.51 13.53
CA PRO A 64 -6.58 -32.36 13.39
C PRO A 64 -6.34 -33.29 14.59
N GLU A 65 -6.79 -32.88 15.77
CA GLU A 65 -6.71 -33.60 17.04
C GLU A 65 -7.88 -33.18 17.95
N PRO A 66 -8.25 -33.99 18.96
CA PRO A 66 -9.32 -33.64 19.88
C PRO A 66 -8.98 -32.40 20.72
N LEU A 67 -10.01 -31.63 21.09
CA LEU A 67 -9.87 -30.52 22.03
C LEU A 67 -9.38 -30.99 23.40
N GLN A 68 -8.56 -30.18 24.07
CA GLN A 68 -8.15 -30.44 25.45
C GLN A 68 -9.32 -30.24 26.43
N PRO A 69 -9.26 -30.81 27.65
CA PRO A 69 -10.24 -30.52 28.67
C PRO A 69 -10.37 -29.01 28.92
N ASN A 70 -11.61 -28.51 28.99
CA ASN A 70 -11.97 -27.09 29.13
C ASN A 70 -11.73 -26.21 27.89
N GLU A 71 -11.41 -26.79 26.73
CA GLU A 71 -11.44 -26.05 25.47
C GLU A 71 -12.82 -26.12 24.81
N THR A 72 -13.24 -25.02 24.19
CA THR A 72 -14.42 -24.94 23.33
C THR A 72 -14.00 -24.49 21.94
N LEU A 73 -14.55 -25.13 20.91
CA LEU A 73 -14.38 -24.68 19.54
C LEU A 73 -15.41 -23.60 19.20
N VAL A 74 -14.94 -22.54 18.55
CA VAL A 74 -15.77 -21.40 18.13
C VAL A 74 -15.55 -21.14 16.65
N ILE A 75 -16.65 -20.83 15.94
CA ILE A 75 -16.59 -20.18 14.63
C ILE A 75 -16.73 -18.67 14.84
N ALA A 76 -15.75 -17.91 14.36
CA ALA A 76 -15.75 -16.46 14.38
C ALA A 76 -16.13 -15.92 13.00
N VAL A 77 -17.30 -15.29 12.89
CA VAL A 77 -17.71 -14.51 11.71
C VAL A 77 -17.05 -13.14 11.81
N LEU A 78 -16.33 -12.75 10.77
CA LEU A 78 -15.40 -11.64 10.81
C LEU A 78 -16.00 -10.38 10.17
N ASP A 79 -15.74 -9.26 10.82
CA ASP A 79 -16.04 -7.91 10.33
C ASP A 79 -14.75 -7.28 9.79
N GLU A 80 -14.63 -7.24 8.48
CA GLU A 80 -13.45 -6.66 7.84
C GLU A 80 -13.50 -5.13 7.74
N VAL A 81 -14.68 -4.52 7.90
CA VAL A 81 -14.83 -3.07 7.85
C VAL A 81 -14.28 -2.46 9.13
N THR A 82 -14.65 -3.00 10.29
CA THR A 82 -14.06 -2.57 11.58
C THR A 82 -12.64 -3.09 11.74
N GLY A 83 -12.38 -4.31 11.30
CA GLY A 83 -11.10 -5.02 11.50
C GLY A 83 -11.35 -6.41 12.08
N LEU A 84 -10.68 -7.42 11.51
CA LEU A 84 -11.01 -8.84 11.73
C LEU A 84 -11.00 -9.25 13.21
N SER A 85 -10.06 -8.70 13.98
CA SER A 85 -9.88 -9.00 15.40
C SER A 85 -10.60 -8.00 16.32
N LEU A 86 -11.19 -6.93 15.77
CA LEU A 86 -11.74 -5.81 16.54
C LEU A 86 -13.25 -5.94 16.78
N ASN A 87 -13.98 -6.61 15.88
CA ASN A 87 -15.42 -6.86 16.03
C ASN A 87 -15.88 -8.25 15.51
N PRO A 88 -15.20 -9.36 15.85
CA PRO A 88 -15.67 -10.69 15.43
C PRO A 88 -16.92 -11.12 16.19
N GLN A 89 -17.89 -11.71 15.49
CA GLN A 89 -19.04 -12.39 16.10
C GLN A 89 -18.71 -13.87 16.30
N GLN A 90 -18.72 -14.31 17.55
CA GLN A 90 -18.25 -15.64 17.94
C GLN A 90 -19.43 -16.56 18.29
N TYR A 91 -19.46 -17.75 17.68
CA TYR A 91 -20.49 -18.75 17.90
C TYR A 91 -19.86 -20.06 18.37
N PRO A 92 -20.15 -20.53 19.59
CA PRO A 92 -19.72 -21.84 20.05
C PRO A 92 -20.22 -22.97 19.16
N MET A 93 -19.37 -23.95 18.90
CA MET A 93 -19.69 -25.13 18.12
C MET A 93 -19.98 -26.33 19.03
N THR A 94 -20.89 -27.18 18.57
CA THR A 94 -21.30 -28.41 19.28
C THR A 94 -20.57 -29.62 18.70
N ALA A 95 -20.02 -30.47 19.57
CA ALA A 95 -19.37 -31.71 19.14
C ALA A 95 -20.40 -32.66 18.52
N ARG A 96 -20.12 -33.16 17.30
CA ARG A 96 -20.80 -34.32 16.70
C ARG A 96 -20.11 -35.62 17.10
N ASP A 97 -18.78 -35.59 17.21
CA ASP A 97 -17.92 -36.66 17.72
C ASP A 97 -16.62 -36.05 18.31
N THR A 98 -15.58 -36.86 18.55
CA THR A 98 -14.32 -36.41 19.16
C THR A 98 -13.51 -35.41 18.32
N LEU A 99 -13.71 -35.37 17.01
CA LEU A 99 -12.96 -34.51 16.07
C LEU A 99 -13.87 -33.59 15.25
N THR A 100 -15.16 -33.90 15.14
CA THR A 100 -16.11 -33.17 14.31
C THR A 100 -17.01 -32.29 15.15
N TYR A 101 -17.11 -31.02 14.77
CA TYR A 101 -17.93 -30.02 15.45
C TYR A 101 -18.86 -29.32 14.44
N ALA A 102 -20.00 -28.83 14.90
CA ALA A 102 -20.95 -28.13 14.07
C ALA A 102 -21.62 -26.93 14.76
N ALA A 103 -21.89 -25.89 13.95
CA ALA A 103 -22.73 -24.75 14.32
C ALA A 103 -23.64 -24.39 13.14
N THR A 104 -24.87 -23.99 13.41
CA THR A 104 -25.81 -23.51 12.38
C THR A 104 -26.06 -22.03 12.56
N LEU A 105 -25.78 -21.24 11.53
CA LEU A 105 -25.83 -19.79 11.57
C LEU A 105 -26.86 -19.28 10.55
N PRO A 106 -27.67 -18.26 10.90
CA PRO A 106 -28.50 -17.54 9.94
C PRO A 106 -27.61 -16.55 9.16
N ILE A 107 -27.42 -16.80 7.88
CA ILE A 107 -26.58 -15.98 7.00
C ILE A 107 -27.44 -15.24 5.98
N VAL A 108 -27.19 -13.95 5.77
CA VAL A 108 -27.91 -13.15 4.76
C VAL A 108 -27.83 -13.78 3.37
N TYR A 109 -28.96 -13.91 2.70
CA TYR A 109 -29.03 -14.48 1.35
C TYR A 109 -28.27 -13.60 0.34
N ASN A 110 -27.56 -14.22 -0.62
CA ASN A 110 -26.62 -13.60 -1.55
C ASN A 110 -25.45 -12.84 -0.90
N SER A 111 -25.16 -13.11 0.38
CA SER A 111 -23.97 -12.57 1.05
C SER A 111 -22.76 -13.47 0.87
N VAL A 112 -21.58 -12.89 1.10
CA VAL A 112 -20.33 -13.63 1.24
C VAL A 112 -19.83 -13.45 2.66
N VAL A 113 -19.79 -14.54 3.42
CA VAL A 113 -19.36 -14.55 4.82
C VAL A 113 -17.89 -14.88 4.89
N LYS A 114 -17.15 -14.09 5.66
CA LYS A 114 -15.75 -14.34 6.04
C LYS A 114 -15.72 -14.87 7.45
N TYR A 115 -15.04 -15.99 7.68
CA TYR A 115 -15.02 -16.64 8.99
C TYR A 115 -13.70 -17.38 9.24
N ARG A 116 -13.42 -17.74 10.49
CA ARG A 116 -12.32 -18.62 10.88
C ARG A 116 -12.66 -19.41 12.15
N TYR A 117 -11.92 -20.47 12.42
CA TYR A 117 -12.06 -21.26 13.64
C TYR A 117 -11.10 -20.81 14.74
N ILE A 118 -11.57 -20.86 15.99
CA ILE A 118 -10.80 -20.47 17.17
C ILE A 118 -10.99 -21.53 18.25
N ARG A 119 -9.89 -21.99 18.83
CA ARG A 119 -9.88 -22.76 20.08
C ARG A 119 -9.90 -21.78 21.25
N GLN A 120 -10.91 -21.90 22.10
CA GLN A 120 -11.06 -21.09 23.30
C GLN A 120 -10.75 -21.92 24.54
N GLY A 121 -9.68 -21.58 25.24
CA GLY A 121 -9.33 -22.12 26.54
C GLY A 121 -8.75 -21.01 27.43
N PRO A 122 -7.67 -21.28 28.20
CA PRO A 122 -6.94 -20.23 28.93
C PRO A 122 -6.36 -19.13 28.02
N ALA A 123 -6.08 -19.48 26.76
CA ALA A 123 -5.70 -18.55 25.70
C ALA A 123 -6.61 -18.76 24.47
N LEU A 124 -6.67 -17.75 23.61
CA LEU A 124 -7.25 -17.88 22.27
C LEU A 124 -6.17 -18.42 21.34
N VAL A 125 -6.48 -19.54 20.68
CA VAL A 125 -5.60 -20.23 19.74
C VAL A 125 -6.28 -20.18 18.37
N PHE A 126 -5.62 -19.59 17.38
CA PHE A 126 -6.15 -19.43 16.04
C PHE A 126 -5.77 -20.61 15.13
N GLU A 127 -6.61 -20.89 14.14
CA GLU A 127 -6.27 -21.88 13.11
C GLU A 127 -5.13 -21.39 12.19
N ASP A 128 -4.23 -22.31 11.89
CA ASP A 128 -3.05 -22.10 11.05
C ASP A 128 -3.13 -22.96 9.79
N THR A 129 -2.43 -22.52 8.74
CA THR A 129 -2.18 -23.33 7.56
C THR A 129 -1.15 -24.42 7.84
N SER A 130 -0.95 -25.36 6.91
CA SER A 130 0.13 -26.36 7.01
C SER A 130 1.54 -25.76 6.98
N PHE A 131 1.68 -24.44 6.77
CA PHE A 131 2.94 -23.72 6.73
C PHE A 131 3.15 -22.85 7.98
N ASN A 132 2.39 -23.07 9.06
CA ASN A 132 2.43 -22.30 10.30
C ASN A 132 2.21 -20.80 10.06
N THR A 133 1.22 -20.50 9.22
CA THR A 133 0.77 -19.13 8.98
C THR A 133 -0.68 -19.01 9.43
N ALA A 134 -1.00 -18.00 10.21
CA ALA A 134 -2.37 -17.72 10.64
C ALA A 134 -3.32 -17.61 9.44
N ILE A 135 -4.48 -18.29 9.55
CA ILE A 135 -5.54 -18.14 8.56
C ILE A 135 -6.21 -16.79 8.77
N ARG A 136 -6.13 -15.95 7.73
CA ARG A 136 -6.82 -14.65 7.71
C ARG A 136 -8.33 -14.83 7.76
N TYR A 137 -8.87 -15.60 6.82
CA TYR A 137 -10.25 -16.08 6.82
C TYR A 137 -10.49 -17.15 5.74
N ARG A 138 -11.56 -17.91 5.94
CA ARG A 138 -12.30 -18.72 4.95
C ARG A 138 -13.47 -17.91 4.41
N MET A 139 -14.04 -18.33 3.28
CA MET A 139 -15.20 -17.67 2.66
C MET A 139 -16.30 -18.67 2.33
N HIS A 140 -17.55 -18.22 2.44
CA HIS A 140 -18.74 -18.96 2.00
C HIS A 140 -19.74 -18.01 1.32
N VAL A 141 -20.33 -18.45 0.21
CA VAL A 141 -21.36 -17.70 -0.55
C VAL A 141 -22.74 -18.26 -0.22
N ALA A 142 -23.58 -17.47 0.43
CA ALA A 142 -24.87 -17.91 0.96
C ALA A 142 -26.01 -17.77 -0.07
N ASN A 143 -26.14 -18.74 -0.97
CA ASN A 143 -27.18 -18.75 -2.01
C ASN A 143 -28.41 -19.61 -1.64
N GLY A 144 -28.55 -19.98 -0.37
CA GLY A 144 -29.62 -20.83 0.16
C GLY A 144 -29.14 -21.69 1.34
N PRO A 145 -30.04 -22.45 1.99
CA PRO A 145 -29.65 -23.35 3.06
C PRO A 145 -28.61 -24.36 2.58
N SER A 146 -27.52 -24.52 3.32
CA SER A 146 -26.39 -25.36 2.89
C SER A 146 -25.61 -25.93 4.08
N GLU A 147 -24.79 -26.95 3.80
CA GLU A 147 -23.79 -27.47 4.74
C GLU A 147 -22.39 -27.16 4.20
N VAL A 148 -21.56 -26.51 5.00
CA VAL A 148 -20.14 -26.24 4.70
C VAL A 148 -19.29 -27.27 5.43
N ARG A 149 -18.35 -27.88 4.72
CA ARG A 149 -17.42 -28.87 5.28
C ARG A 149 -16.02 -28.30 5.25
N ASP A 150 -15.47 -28.13 6.44
CA ASP A 150 -14.15 -27.56 6.65
C ASP A 150 -13.22 -28.55 7.36
N ILE A 151 -11.94 -28.41 7.08
CA ILE A 151 -10.86 -29.14 7.75
C ILE A 151 -9.89 -28.08 8.27
N VAL A 152 -9.62 -28.11 9.57
CA VAL A 152 -8.55 -27.30 10.18
C VAL A 152 -7.22 -28.00 9.90
N ALA A 153 -6.28 -27.28 9.28
CA ALA A 153 -4.97 -27.84 8.98
C ALA A 153 -4.15 -27.98 10.26
N ASP A 154 -3.95 -26.89 11.00
CA ASP A 154 -3.33 -26.91 12.32
C ASP A 154 -3.77 -25.73 13.20
N TRP A 155 -3.12 -25.58 14.34
CA TRP A 155 -3.30 -24.50 15.31
C TRP A 155 -2.00 -23.75 15.54
N ASP A 156 -2.06 -22.46 15.90
CA ASP A 156 -0.88 -21.61 16.14
C ASP A 156 0.06 -22.10 17.26
N ASP A 157 -0.40 -23.02 18.11
CA ASP A 157 0.34 -23.68 19.19
C ASP A 157 0.92 -25.05 18.79
N LYS A 158 0.83 -25.44 17.52
CA LYS A 158 1.22 -26.78 17.01
C LYS A 158 2.16 -26.69 15.80
N SER A 159 2.54 -27.86 15.30
CA SER A 159 3.37 -27.99 14.10
C SER A 159 2.83 -29.07 13.20
N TYR A 160 2.62 -28.70 11.94
CA TYR A 160 1.95 -29.56 10.99
C TYR A 160 2.88 -30.66 10.46
N THR A 161 2.45 -31.92 10.56
CA THR A 161 3.25 -33.11 10.16
C THR A 161 2.50 -34.09 9.26
N ARG A 162 1.25 -33.76 8.88
CA ARG A 162 0.38 -34.64 8.09
C ARG A 162 0.67 -34.49 6.58
N PRO A 163 0.26 -35.44 5.73
CA PRO A 163 0.34 -35.24 4.29
C PRO A 163 -0.56 -34.07 3.83
N THR A 164 -0.17 -33.40 2.75
CA THR A 164 -0.96 -32.34 2.12
C THR A 164 -1.15 -32.63 0.63
N GLY A 165 -2.17 -32.02 0.03
CA GLY A 165 -2.36 -31.94 -1.40
C GLY A 165 -2.44 -30.49 -1.87
N SER A 166 -2.93 -30.31 -3.10
CA SER A 166 -3.08 -28.99 -3.69
C SER A 166 -4.31 -28.88 -4.59
N ILE A 167 -4.75 -27.65 -4.83
CA ILE A 167 -5.72 -27.30 -5.88
C ILE A 167 -4.99 -26.38 -6.86
N LEU A 168 -4.98 -26.76 -8.15
CA LEU A 168 -4.47 -25.95 -9.25
C LEU A 168 -5.64 -25.62 -10.17
N GLY A 169 -5.72 -24.39 -10.66
CA GLY A 169 -6.81 -24.06 -11.54
C GLY A 169 -6.65 -22.78 -12.33
N GLN A 170 -7.64 -22.55 -13.18
CA GLN A 170 -7.78 -21.34 -13.98
C GLN A 170 -9.19 -20.76 -13.86
N ILE A 171 -9.26 -19.43 -13.87
CA ILE A 171 -10.51 -18.68 -13.83
C ILE A 171 -10.72 -17.98 -15.17
N TYR A 172 -11.90 -18.19 -15.74
CA TYR A 172 -12.33 -17.59 -16.99
C TYR A 172 -13.60 -16.76 -16.82
N ASN A 173 -13.71 -15.72 -17.61
CA ASN A 173 -14.95 -15.00 -17.81
C ASN A 173 -15.92 -15.94 -18.55
N ALA A 174 -17.10 -16.17 -17.98
CA ALA A 174 -18.09 -17.10 -18.51
C ALA A 174 -18.63 -16.68 -19.88
N ASP A 175 -18.67 -15.38 -20.18
CA ASP A 175 -19.25 -14.81 -21.40
C ASP A 175 -18.25 -14.78 -22.56
N THR A 176 -16.99 -14.44 -22.27
CA THR A 176 -15.94 -14.26 -23.31
C THR A 176 -14.96 -15.43 -23.38
N ASN A 177 -14.96 -16.33 -22.39
CA ASN A 177 -13.98 -17.40 -22.23
C ASN A 177 -12.51 -16.90 -22.13
N THR A 178 -12.31 -15.64 -21.76
CA THR A 178 -10.98 -15.07 -21.54
C THR A 178 -10.55 -15.28 -20.09
N PRO A 179 -9.26 -15.50 -19.79
CA PRO A 179 -8.79 -15.59 -18.42
C PRO A 179 -9.02 -14.31 -17.62
N VAL A 180 -9.18 -14.43 -16.30
CA VAL A 180 -9.49 -13.29 -15.41
C VAL A 180 -8.43 -13.12 -14.31
N PRO A 181 -7.63 -12.04 -14.34
CA PRO A 181 -6.70 -11.73 -13.26
C PRO A 181 -7.41 -11.13 -12.05
N ASN A 182 -6.66 -11.02 -10.95
CA ASN A 182 -7.05 -10.25 -9.76
C ASN A 182 -8.28 -10.78 -9.02
N ILE A 183 -8.55 -12.09 -9.12
CA ILE A 183 -9.58 -12.79 -8.36
C ILE A 183 -8.95 -13.42 -7.13
N LEU A 184 -9.52 -13.16 -5.95
CA LEU A 184 -9.16 -13.84 -4.71
C LEU A 184 -9.77 -15.24 -4.72
N VAL A 185 -8.91 -16.24 -4.66
CA VAL A 185 -9.30 -17.64 -4.57
C VAL A 185 -8.92 -18.17 -3.19
N THR A 186 -9.86 -18.81 -2.51
CA THR A 186 -9.63 -19.40 -1.19
C THR A 186 -10.18 -20.82 -1.09
N ALA A 187 -9.43 -21.68 -0.39
CA ALA A 187 -9.87 -22.99 0.07
C ALA A 187 -9.09 -23.38 1.32
N GLY A 188 -9.73 -23.98 2.32
CA GLY A 188 -9.04 -24.41 3.54
C GLY A 188 -8.37 -23.26 4.32
N GLY A 189 -8.79 -22.01 4.12
CA GLY A 189 -8.14 -20.81 4.68
C GLY A 189 -6.92 -20.33 3.89
N MET A 190 -6.39 -21.12 2.94
CA MET A 190 -5.36 -20.68 2.00
C MET A 190 -5.94 -19.65 1.02
N GLN A 191 -5.10 -18.73 0.55
CA GLN A 191 -5.48 -17.66 -0.37
C GLN A 191 -4.48 -17.50 -1.51
N HIS A 192 -4.98 -17.12 -2.69
CA HIS A 192 -4.20 -16.82 -3.89
C HIS A 192 -4.91 -15.73 -4.72
N ILE A 193 -4.16 -14.86 -5.40
CA ILE A 193 -4.70 -13.89 -6.36
C ILE A 193 -4.37 -14.35 -7.78
N THR A 194 -5.37 -14.49 -8.64
CA THR A 194 -5.13 -14.98 -10.01
C THR A 194 -4.22 -14.07 -10.83
N ASP A 195 -3.32 -14.69 -11.61
CA ASP A 195 -2.47 -13.97 -12.57
C ASP A 195 -3.24 -13.57 -13.85
N SER A 196 -2.56 -12.86 -14.76
CA SER A 196 -3.09 -12.50 -16.11
C SER A 196 -3.73 -13.65 -16.91
N LEU A 197 -3.38 -14.91 -16.64
CA LEU A 197 -3.92 -16.11 -17.29
C LEU A 197 -4.97 -16.80 -16.43
N GLY A 198 -5.50 -16.10 -15.42
CA GLY A 198 -6.50 -16.60 -14.49
C GLY A 198 -5.98 -17.72 -13.61
N ARG A 199 -4.68 -18.02 -13.58
CA ARG A 199 -4.13 -19.17 -12.86
C ARG A 199 -4.08 -18.90 -11.37
N PHE A 200 -4.37 -19.93 -10.58
CA PHE A 200 -4.15 -19.93 -9.14
C PHE A 200 -3.64 -21.29 -8.69
N GLU A 201 -2.99 -21.29 -7.51
CA GLU A 201 -2.56 -22.50 -6.83
C GLU A 201 -2.70 -22.35 -5.32
N LEU A 202 -3.35 -23.34 -4.71
CA LEU A 202 -3.48 -23.49 -3.28
C LEU A 202 -2.79 -24.81 -2.89
N THR A 203 -1.57 -24.73 -2.36
CA THR A 203 -0.82 -25.88 -1.84
C THR A 203 -0.94 -25.99 -0.32
N GLY A 204 -0.56 -27.15 0.24
CA GLY A 204 -0.56 -27.33 1.70
C GLY A 204 -1.95 -27.64 2.27
N LEU A 205 -2.89 -28.07 1.44
CA LEU A 205 -4.25 -28.37 1.90
C LEU A 205 -4.30 -29.78 2.51
N PRO A 206 -4.90 -29.98 3.69
CA PRO A 206 -5.16 -31.32 4.21
C PRO A 206 -5.98 -32.17 3.24
N ALA A 207 -5.79 -33.49 3.25
CA ALA A 207 -6.62 -34.38 2.44
C ALA A 207 -8.10 -34.31 2.89
N GLY A 208 -9.02 -34.17 1.94
CA GLY A 208 -10.46 -34.07 2.17
C GLY A 208 -11.15 -33.05 1.27
N THR A 209 -12.44 -32.80 1.54
CA THR A 209 -13.21 -31.82 0.75
C THR A 209 -13.05 -30.42 1.35
N HIS A 210 -12.67 -29.46 0.52
CA HIS A 210 -12.56 -28.06 0.90
C HIS A 210 -13.53 -27.21 0.09
N GLN A 211 -14.10 -26.19 0.72
CA GLN A 211 -14.87 -25.17 0.02
C GLN A 211 -13.92 -24.26 -0.77
N LEU A 212 -13.93 -24.38 -2.09
CA LEU A 212 -13.25 -23.45 -3.00
C LEU A 212 -14.18 -22.27 -3.29
N VAL A 213 -13.70 -21.05 -3.08
CA VAL A 213 -14.40 -19.81 -3.41
C VAL A 213 -13.52 -18.93 -4.30
N ALA A 214 -14.11 -18.36 -5.35
CA ALA A 214 -13.50 -17.31 -6.16
C ALA A 214 -14.30 -16.01 -5.98
N TYR A 215 -13.61 -14.92 -5.63
CA TYR A 215 -14.20 -13.66 -5.22
C TYR A 215 -13.51 -12.47 -5.90
N SER A 216 -14.28 -11.63 -6.58
CA SER A 216 -13.78 -10.38 -7.20
C SER A 216 -13.66 -9.29 -6.14
N LEU A 217 -12.45 -8.78 -5.91
CA LEU A 217 -12.16 -7.79 -4.87
C LEU A 217 -12.90 -6.44 -5.08
N ASP A 218 -13.17 -6.12 -6.34
CA ASP A 218 -13.92 -4.96 -6.82
C ASP A 218 -15.37 -5.29 -7.22
N GLY A 219 -15.79 -6.54 -7.03
CA GLY A 219 -17.09 -7.04 -7.45
C GLY A 219 -17.34 -7.01 -8.97
N LEU A 220 -16.34 -6.89 -9.84
CA LEU A 220 -16.54 -6.97 -11.31
C LEU A 220 -17.14 -8.31 -11.78
N TYR A 221 -17.00 -9.35 -10.97
CA TYR A 221 -17.54 -10.68 -11.23
C TYR A 221 -18.34 -11.19 -10.03
N LEU A 222 -19.40 -11.95 -10.31
CA LEU A 222 -20.18 -12.64 -9.28
C LEU A 222 -19.31 -13.69 -8.58
N PRO A 223 -19.48 -13.87 -7.25
CA PRO A 223 -18.74 -14.88 -6.52
C PRO A 223 -19.11 -16.28 -6.99
N PHE A 224 -18.13 -17.16 -7.00
CA PHE A 224 -18.28 -18.57 -7.34
C PHE A 224 -17.86 -19.44 -6.17
N GLN A 225 -18.53 -20.57 -5.97
CA GLN A 225 -18.13 -21.55 -4.97
C GLN A 225 -18.39 -22.99 -5.42
N GLN A 226 -17.53 -23.92 -5.02
CA GLN A 226 -17.72 -25.36 -5.19
C GLN A 226 -16.92 -26.16 -4.13
N GLY A 227 -17.29 -27.42 -3.91
CA GLY A 227 -16.44 -28.36 -3.16
C GLY A 227 -15.29 -28.89 -4.03
N ALA A 228 -14.08 -28.94 -3.49
CA ALA A 228 -12.91 -29.52 -4.13
C ALA A 228 -12.32 -30.64 -3.26
N VAL A 229 -12.20 -31.84 -3.81
CA VAL A 229 -11.67 -33.01 -3.09
C VAL A 229 -10.16 -33.07 -3.28
N VAL A 230 -9.42 -32.79 -2.22
CA VAL A 230 -7.96 -32.84 -2.18
C VAL A 230 -7.52 -34.23 -1.72
N ALA A 231 -6.72 -34.90 -2.52
CA ALA A 231 -6.03 -36.12 -2.14
C ALA A 231 -4.58 -35.82 -1.74
N SER A 232 -4.00 -36.71 -0.93
CA SER A 232 -2.61 -36.58 -0.48
C SER A 232 -1.66 -36.56 -1.67
N GLU A 233 -0.67 -35.66 -1.63
CA GLU A 233 0.46 -35.56 -2.58
C GLU A 233 0.07 -35.41 -4.06
N THR A 234 -1.20 -35.06 -4.33
CA THR A 234 -1.73 -34.96 -5.69
C THR A 234 -2.44 -33.63 -5.91
N PRO A 235 -2.30 -33.01 -7.10
CA PRO A 235 -3.02 -31.80 -7.44
C PRO A 235 -4.45 -32.12 -7.90
N THR A 236 -5.41 -31.37 -7.37
CA THR A 236 -6.80 -31.34 -7.84
C THR A 236 -6.92 -30.23 -8.87
N LEU A 237 -7.26 -30.58 -10.11
CA LEU A 237 -7.41 -29.60 -11.19
C LEU A 237 -8.83 -29.01 -11.21
N VAL A 238 -8.93 -27.69 -11.32
CA VAL A 238 -10.22 -26.99 -11.35
C VAL A 238 -10.24 -25.91 -12.44
N ASP A 239 -11.27 -25.95 -13.28
CA ASP A 239 -11.60 -24.85 -14.18
C ASP A 239 -12.84 -24.11 -13.66
N VAL A 240 -12.69 -22.81 -13.39
CA VAL A 240 -13.77 -21.97 -12.88
C VAL A 240 -14.22 -21.00 -13.96
N ARG A 241 -15.54 -20.84 -14.11
CA ARG A 241 -16.14 -19.81 -14.96
C ARG A 241 -16.97 -18.88 -14.10
N ILE A 242 -16.62 -17.59 -14.09
CA ILE A 242 -17.32 -16.56 -13.34
C ILE A 242 -18.01 -15.57 -14.27
N LYS A 243 -19.21 -15.15 -13.90
CA LYS A 243 -20.00 -14.20 -14.71
C LYS A 243 -19.60 -12.76 -14.37
N PRO A 244 -19.36 -11.89 -15.36
CA PRO A 244 -19.19 -10.48 -15.10
C PRO A 244 -20.50 -9.90 -14.55
N THR A 245 -20.39 -8.82 -13.78
CA THR A 245 -21.54 -8.04 -13.34
C THR A 245 -21.46 -6.62 -13.89
N ARG A 246 -22.63 -5.97 -13.94
CA ARG A 246 -22.74 -4.57 -14.33
C ARG A 246 -22.76 -3.67 -13.11
N PHE A 247 -22.49 -2.39 -13.34
CA PHE A 247 -22.50 -1.37 -12.31
C PHE A 247 -23.80 -0.56 -12.39
N VAL A 248 -24.28 -0.13 -11.24
CA VAL A 248 -25.36 0.86 -11.08
C VAL A 248 -24.89 1.99 -10.18
N ASN A 249 -25.47 3.17 -10.33
CA ASN A 249 -25.16 4.29 -9.46
C ASN A 249 -25.93 4.15 -8.15
N VAL A 250 -25.20 4.11 -7.05
CA VAL A 250 -25.76 4.12 -5.70
C VAL A 250 -25.43 5.46 -5.05
N THR A 251 -26.47 6.25 -4.80
CA THR A 251 -26.34 7.53 -4.11
C THR A 251 -26.56 7.32 -2.61
N PHE A 252 -25.52 7.47 -1.81
CA PHE A 252 -25.62 7.51 -0.36
C PHE A 252 -25.91 8.93 0.08
N ARG A 253 -26.99 9.14 0.83
CA ARG A 253 -27.29 10.40 1.54
C ARG A 253 -27.37 10.10 3.03
N VAL A 254 -26.64 10.86 3.83
CA VAL A 254 -26.57 10.62 5.27
C VAL A 254 -26.75 11.91 6.07
N SER A 255 -27.61 11.87 7.08
CA SER A 255 -27.65 12.88 8.15
C SER A 255 -26.67 12.51 9.25
N VAL A 256 -25.90 13.50 9.70
CA VAL A 256 -24.91 13.35 10.77
C VAL A 256 -25.46 13.92 12.09
N PRO A 257 -24.97 13.46 13.25
CA PRO A 257 -25.33 14.02 14.55
C PRO A 257 -25.07 15.53 14.64
N ALA A 258 -25.88 16.25 15.40
CA ALA A 258 -25.79 17.71 15.52
C ALA A 258 -24.45 18.21 16.13
N ASP A 259 -23.73 17.36 16.84
CA ASP A 259 -22.42 17.62 17.44
C ASP A 259 -21.24 17.26 16.52
N THR A 260 -21.53 16.87 15.27
CA THR A 260 -20.52 16.72 14.21
C THR A 260 -19.94 18.09 13.88
N VAL A 261 -18.61 18.20 13.88
CA VAL A 261 -17.93 19.44 13.48
C VAL A 261 -18.34 19.80 12.04
N PRO A 262 -18.86 21.01 11.77
CA PRO A 262 -19.29 21.37 10.42
C PRO A 262 -18.16 21.29 9.39
N GLY A 263 -18.46 20.70 8.22
CA GLY A 263 -17.54 20.66 7.07
C GLY A 263 -16.41 19.63 7.14
N VAL A 264 -16.34 18.80 8.20
CA VAL A 264 -15.36 17.71 8.25
C VAL A 264 -15.67 16.62 7.21
N PRO A 265 -14.65 15.96 6.64
CA PRO A 265 -14.86 14.90 5.66
C PRO A 265 -15.54 13.68 6.30
N VAL A 266 -16.74 13.36 5.83
CA VAL A 266 -17.42 12.09 6.10
C VAL A 266 -17.04 11.11 5.00
N ARG A 267 -16.70 9.87 5.37
CA ARG A 267 -16.28 8.81 4.44
C ARG A 267 -17.16 7.59 4.56
N ILE A 268 -17.10 6.73 3.54
CA ILE A 268 -17.67 5.38 3.56
C ILE A 268 -16.52 4.37 3.54
N ALA A 269 -16.42 3.58 4.60
CA ALA A 269 -15.56 2.40 4.69
C ALA A 269 -16.38 1.14 4.37
N GLY A 270 -15.83 0.17 3.66
CA GLY A 270 -16.56 -1.05 3.32
C GLY A 270 -15.72 -2.27 2.93
N ASN A 271 -16.39 -3.31 2.45
CA ASN A 271 -15.83 -4.65 2.20
C ASN A 271 -15.36 -4.92 0.75
N ILE A 272 -15.24 -3.87 -0.07
CA ILE A 272 -14.73 -3.94 -1.46
C ILE A 272 -13.70 -2.82 -1.73
N LEU A 273 -12.88 -2.98 -2.78
CA LEU A 273 -11.80 -2.03 -3.11
C LEU A 273 -12.30 -0.59 -3.27
N GLN A 274 -13.50 -0.38 -3.81
CA GLN A 274 -14.10 0.93 -4.05
C GLN A 274 -14.44 1.69 -2.75
N LEU A 275 -14.54 0.97 -1.63
CA LEU A 275 -14.87 1.50 -0.30
C LEU A 275 -13.68 1.44 0.66
N GLY A 276 -12.46 1.41 0.12
CA GLY A 276 -11.23 1.54 0.90
C GLY A 276 -10.62 0.23 1.41
N ASN A 277 -11.25 -0.92 1.16
CA ASN A 277 -10.70 -2.23 1.53
C ASN A 277 -9.44 -2.55 0.73
N THR A 278 -8.46 -3.19 1.36
CA THR A 278 -7.19 -3.60 0.74
C THR A 278 -7.02 -5.11 0.69
N PHE A 279 -7.92 -5.87 1.34
CA PHE A 279 -7.84 -7.32 1.53
C PHE A 279 -6.52 -7.78 2.15
N ALA A 280 -5.87 -6.87 2.90
CA ALA A 280 -4.60 -7.08 3.56
C ALA A 280 -4.74 -6.94 5.08
N ASP A 281 -3.77 -7.48 5.81
CA ASP A 281 -3.61 -7.21 7.24
C ASP A 281 -2.69 -6.00 7.40
N LEU A 282 -3.30 -4.83 7.54
CA LEU A 282 -2.59 -3.57 7.73
C LEU A 282 -2.18 -3.39 9.20
N PRO A 283 -1.22 -2.50 9.51
CA PRO A 283 -0.88 -2.13 10.88
C PRO A 283 -2.12 -1.88 11.76
N GLY A 284 -2.14 -2.50 12.95
CA GLY A 284 -3.30 -2.46 13.84
C GLY A 284 -4.42 -3.47 13.51
N GLY A 285 -4.23 -4.37 12.55
CA GLY A 285 -5.21 -5.42 12.23
C GLY A 285 -6.44 -4.92 11.47
N VAL A 286 -6.35 -3.73 10.87
CA VAL A 286 -7.39 -3.17 9.99
C VAL A 286 -7.18 -3.60 8.54
N SER A 287 -8.21 -3.44 7.72
CA SER A 287 -8.18 -3.81 6.30
C SER A 287 -8.53 -2.66 5.37
N THR A 288 -8.69 -1.47 5.93
CA THR A 288 -9.12 -0.28 5.18
C THR A 288 -8.11 0.85 5.31
N VAL A 289 -7.92 1.62 4.25
CA VAL A 289 -7.07 2.82 4.25
C VAL A 289 -7.90 4.04 3.92
N THR A 290 -7.80 5.08 4.75
CA THR A 290 -8.54 6.34 4.59
C THR A 290 -8.37 6.98 3.22
N ASN A 291 -7.15 6.95 2.65
CA ASN A 291 -6.85 7.44 1.31
C ASN A 291 -7.54 6.69 0.16
N ARG A 292 -8.01 5.46 0.39
CA ARG A 292 -8.75 4.66 -0.59
C ARG A 292 -10.26 4.77 -0.40
N MET A 293 -10.72 5.36 0.71
CA MET A 293 -12.13 5.69 0.93
C MET A 293 -12.53 6.92 0.13
N ARG A 294 -13.82 7.08 -0.11
CA ARG A 294 -14.36 8.26 -0.81
C ARG A 294 -14.93 9.27 0.18
N ASP A 295 -14.50 10.53 0.05
CA ASP A 295 -15.07 11.65 0.79
C ASP A 295 -16.45 12.02 0.25
N MET A 296 -17.42 12.17 1.15
CA MET A 296 -18.77 12.62 0.83
C MET A 296 -18.85 14.14 0.79
N GLN A 297 -19.70 14.68 -0.08
CA GLN A 297 -19.88 16.11 -0.23
C GLN A 297 -21.01 16.62 0.67
N LEU A 298 -20.72 17.65 1.48
CA LEU A 298 -21.74 18.37 2.24
C LEU A 298 -22.69 19.10 1.28
N GLN A 299 -23.99 18.86 1.46
CA GLN A 299 -25.06 19.43 0.66
C GLN A 299 -25.63 20.69 1.35
N ALA A 300 -26.38 21.51 0.60
CA ALA A 300 -26.99 22.73 1.11
C ALA A 300 -28.02 22.50 2.23
N ASP A 301 -28.60 21.30 2.31
CA ASP A 301 -29.53 20.89 3.37
C ASP A 301 -28.83 20.36 4.64
N GLY A 302 -27.50 20.41 4.70
CA GLY A 302 -26.68 19.96 5.82
C GLY A 302 -26.39 18.45 5.84
N ARG A 303 -26.94 17.67 4.90
CA ARG A 303 -26.62 16.24 4.76
C ARG A 303 -25.37 16.02 3.91
N TYR A 304 -24.73 14.87 4.05
CA TYR A 304 -23.64 14.46 3.17
C TYR A 304 -24.17 13.56 2.08
N ALA A 305 -23.62 13.67 0.86
CA ALA A 305 -23.98 12.80 -0.25
C ALA A 305 -22.77 12.38 -1.08
N ILE A 306 -22.82 11.15 -1.61
CA ILE A 306 -21.91 10.68 -2.65
C ILE A 306 -22.63 9.70 -3.56
N THR A 307 -22.27 9.68 -4.85
CA THR A 307 -22.71 8.64 -5.78
C THR A 307 -21.53 7.78 -6.17
N ILE A 308 -21.65 6.46 -6.00
CA ILE A 308 -20.61 5.48 -6.30
C ILE A 308 -21.20 4.45 -7.26
N GLY A 309 -20.46 4.12 -8.32
CA GLY A 309 -20.80 2.98 -9.17
C GLY A 309 -20.52 1.69 -8.39
N LEU A 310 -21.56 0.92 -8.08
CA LEU A 310 -21.44 -0.34 -7.36
C LEU A 310 -21.94 -1.54 -8.21
N PRO A 311 -21.29 -2.71 -8.07
CA PRO A 311 -21.63 -3.90 -8.83
C PRO A 311 -22.94 -4.55 -8.37
N VAL A 312 -23.86 -4.76 -9.30
CA VAL A 312 -25.18 -5.37 -9.04
C VAL A 312 -25.05 -6.75 -8.38
N GLY A 313 -25.88 -7.01 -7.38
CA GLY A 313 -25.93 -8.26 -6.62
C GLY A 313 -24.86 -8.41 -5.55
N THR A 314 -23.91 -7.48 -5.46
CA THR A 314 -22.86 -7.51 -4.44
C THR A 314 -23.43 -7.19 -3.07
N TYR A 315 -23.07 -8.00 -2.09
CA TYR A 315 -23.35 -7.74 -0.68
C TYR A 315 -22.27 -6.83 -0.08
N ILE A 316 -22.69 -5.62 0.22
CA ILE A 316 -21.86 -4.56 0.78
C ILE A 316 -22.07 -4.50 2.28
N GLN A 317 -20.97 -4.64 3.00
CA GLN A 317 -20.87 -4.23 4.40
C GLN A 317 -20.16 -2.89 4.43
N TYR A 318 -20.76 -1.91 5.11
CA TYR A 318 -20.22 -0.56 5.14
C TYR A 318 -20.50 0.19 6.44
N LYS A 319 -19.74 1.26 6.66
CA LYS A 319 -19.93 2.24 7.73
C LYS A 319 -19.62 3.64 7.24
N TYR A 320 -20.30 4.61 7.83
CA TYR A 320 -19.86 6.00 7.78
C TYR A 320 -18.80 6.28 8.85
N THR A 321 -17.83 7.15 8.55
CA THR A 321 -16.74 7.46 9.48
C THR A 321 -16.17 8.86 9.25
N LEU A 322 -15.63 9.47 10.32
CA LEU A 322 -14.77 10.66 10.24
C LEU A 322 -13.27 10.30 10.21
N GLY A 323 -12.93 9.03 10.47
CA GLY A 323 -11.59 8.47 10.44
C GLY A 323 -11.55 7.28 9.47
N ASP A 324 -11.49 6.06 10.02
CA ASP A 324 -11.52 4.79 9.28
C ASP A 324 -12.65 3.87 9.80
N GLY A 325 -12.63 2.58 9.44
CA GLY A 325 -13.68 1.64 9.88
C GLY A 325 -13.71 1.34 11.39
N PHE A 326 -12.66 1.73 12.13
CA PHE A 326 -12.51 1.59 13.58
C PHE A 326 -12.53 2.95 14.31
N TRP A 327 -11.63 3.86 13.93
CA TRP A 327 -11.50 5.19 14.52
C TRP A 327 -12.59 6.13 14.01
N ASN A 328 -13.32 6.76 14.93
CA ASN A 328 -14.43 7.66 14.61
C ASN A 328 -15.49 7.05 13.67
N ALA A 329 -15.63 5.73 13.67
CA ALA A 329 -16.69 5.07 12.94
C ALA A 329 -18.04 5.34 13.62
N GLU A 330 -19.13 5.21 12.86
CA GLU A 330 -20.48 5.31 13.43
C GLU A 330 -20.78 4.19 14.44
N HIS A 331 -21.63 4.52 15.42
CA HIS A 331 -22.13 3.61 16.44
C HIS A 331 -23.65 3.70 16.59
N LYS A 332 -24.23 2.68 17.21
CA LYS A 332 -25.61 2.72 17.71
C LYS A 332 -25.72 3.71 18.88
N GLU A 333 -26.95 4.11 19.23
CA GLU A 333 -27.19 5.02 20.36
C GLU A 333 -26.63 4.52 21.71
N ASP A 334 -26.53 3.20 21.87
CA ASP A 334 -25.94 2.55 23.06
C ASP A 334 -24.40 2.45 23.00
N GLY A 335 -23.78 2.95 21.92
CA GLY A 335 -22.33 2.91 21.69
C GLY A 335 -21.81 1.62 21.09
N ALA A 336 -22.66 0.61 20.85
CA ALA A 336 -22.24 -0.62 20.20
C ALA A 336 -21.84 -0.39 18.74
N TRP A 337 -20.94 -1.22 18.23
CA TRP A 337 -20.58 -1.21 16.81
C TRP A 337 -21.82 -1.45 15.93
N ILE A 338 -21.89 -0.72 14.82
CA ILE A 338 -22.82 -0.99 13.73
C ILE A 338 -22.03 -1.26 12.47
N VAL A 339 -22.45 -2.27 11.70
CA VAL A 339 -22.04 -2.50 10.31
C VAL A 339 -23.33 -2.53 9.52
N ARG A 340 -23.46 -1.65 8.53
CA ARG A 340 -24.64 -1.60 7.66
C ARG A 340 -24.51 -2.65 6.57
N GLU A 341 -25.64 -3.19 6.15
CA GLU A 341 -25.71 -4.21 5.11
C GLU A 341 -26.54 -3.71 3.94
N PHE A 342 -26.04 -3.91 2.74
CA PHE A 342 -26.71 -3.49 1.51
C PHE A 342 -26.43 -4.46 0.37
N ILE A 343 -27.49 -4.98 -0.27
CA ILE A 343 -27.35 -5.73 -1.52
C ILE A 343 -27.64 -4.79 -2.67
N VAL A 344 -26.64 -4.61 -3.56
CA VAL A 344 -26.76 -3.68 -4.69
C VAL A 344 -27.88 -4.14 -5.64
N PRO A 345 -28.93 -3.33 -5.86
CA PRO A 345 -30.06 -3.71 -6.71
C PRO A 345 -29.71 -3.59 -8.19
N GLU A 346 -30.64 -4.01 -9.04
CA GLU A 346 -30.48 -3.94 -10.50
C GLU A 346 -30.60 -2.54 -11.10
N GLN A 347 -31.01 -1.52 -10.34
CA GLN A 347 -31.23 -0.18 -10.85
C GLN A 347 -30.57 0.85 -9.95
N ASP A 348 -30.32 2.04 -10.48
CA ASP A 348 -29.81 3.15 -9.69
C ASP A 348 -30.72 3.40 -8.48
N VAL A 349 -30.12 3.61 -7.32
CA VAL A 349 -30.86 3.73 -6.05
C VAL A 349 -30.25 4.81 -5.17
N THR A 350 -31.09 5.49 -4.38
CA THR A 350 -30.65 6.41 -3.33
C THR A 350 -30.93 5.78 -1.96
N LEU A 351 -29.88 5.65 -1.15
CA LEU A 351 -29.96 5.27 0.25
C LEU A 351 -30.04 6.53 1.11
N GLN A 352 -30.99 6.55 2.04
CA GLN A 352 -31.12 7.61 3.04
C GLN A 352 -30.82 7.03 4.41
N ASP A 353 -29.64 7.35 4.92
CA ASP A 353 -29.14 6.91 6.21
C ASP A 353 -29.15 8.06 7.22
N SER A 354 -29.18 7.70 8.50
CA SER A 354 -28.87 8.61 9.60
C SER A 354 -27.88 7.95 10.54
N ILE A 355 -26.88 8.72 10.95
CA ILE A 355 -25.88 8.31 11.95
C ILE A 355 -26.41 8.73 13.32
N ALA A 356 -26.48 7.79 14.24
CA ALA A 356 -26.97 8.05 15.59
C ALA A 356 -25.93 8.82 16.43
N THR A 357 -24.68 8.37 16.40
CA THR A 357 -23.59 8.97 17.17
C THR A 357 -22.23 8.54 16.60
N TRP A 358 -21.22 9.39 16.82
CA TRP A 358 -19.81 9.05 16.62
C TRP A 358 -19.16 8.47 17.89
N SER A 359 -19.80 8.60 19.04
CA SER A 359 -19.25 8.19 20.34
C SER A 359 -19.68 6.77 20.74
N THR A 360 -18.77 6.04 21.40
CA THR A 360 -19.04 4.72 22.00
C THR A 360 -19.62 4.79 23.41
N THR A 361 -19.61 5.95 24.07
CA THR A 361 -20.09 6.06 25.46
C THR A 361 -20.41 7.50 25.83
N ARG A 362 -21.20 7.67 26.90
CA ARG A 362 -21.34 8.96 27.59
C ARG A 362 -20.30 9.16 28.69
N ASN A 363 -19.47 8.15 28.97
CA ASN A 363 -18.49 8.15 30.06
C ASN A 363 -17.08 8.54 29.59
N SER A 364 -16.91 8.96 28.35
CA SER A 364 -15.70 9.62 27.87
C SER A 364 -16.09 10.70 26.87
N ALA A 365 -15.51 11.88 27.05
CA ALA A 365 -15.73 13.01 26.15
C ALA A 365 -14.70 13.01 25.01
N PRO A 366 -15.07 13.51 23.82
CA PRO A 366 -14.15 13.60 22.68
C PRO A 366 -12.87 14.39 23.01
N ILE A 367 -11.76 13.99 22.37
CA ILE A 367 -10.45 14.64 22.49
C ILE A 367 -10.18 15.41 21.19
N LEU A 368 -9.98 16.73 21.29
CA LEU A 368 -9.54 17.56 20.17
C LEU A 368 -8.00 17.61 20.17
N PHE A 369 -7.41 17.28 19.02
CA PHE A 369 -5.99 17.47 18.75
C PHE A 369 -5.87 18.63 17.78
N GLU A 370 -5.27 19.74 18.22
CA GLU A 370 -4.89 20.85 17.37
C GLU A 370 -3.37 20.90 17.25
N THR A 371 -2.87 21.14 16.05
CA THR A 371 -1.43 21.21 15.83
C THR A 371 -1.06 22.31 14.85
N THR A 372 0.04 23.00 15.13
CA THR A 372 0.64 23.96 14.21
C THR A 372 1.88 23.34 13.56
N ILE A 373 2.00 23.47 12.25
CA ILE A 373 3.13 22.95 11.45
C ILE A 373 4.09 24.07 11.03
N PRO A 374 5.38 23.77 10.79
CA PRO A 374 6.34 24.80 10.44
C PRO A 374 6.05 25.35 9.03
N SER A 375 6.37 26.63 8.80
CA SER A 375 6.10 27.33 7.52
C SER A 375 6.81 26.76 6.32
N VAL A 376 7.87 25.99 6.53
CA VAL A 376 8.62 25.29 5.48
C VAL A 376 7.91 24.04 4.96
N THR A 377 6.82 23.60 5.60
CA THR A 377 6.09 22.40 5.16
C THR A 377 5.55 22.61 3.74
N PRO A 378 5.78 21.68 2.78
CA PRO A 378 5.27 21.80 1.43
C PRO A 378 3.75 22.03 1.39
N PRO A 379 3.23 22.98 0.60
CA PRO A 379 1.78 23.23 0.53
C PRO A 379 0.93 22.05 0.06
N GLY A 380 1.54 21.11 -0.67
CA GLY A 380 0.88 19.88 -1.12
C GLY A 380 0.87 18.75 -0.09
N ASP A 381 1.60 18.89 1.03
CA ASP A 381 1.64 17.87 2.07
C ASP A 381 0.38 17.93 2.93
N ILE A 382 -0.18 16.76 3.21
CA ILE A 382 -1.31 16.58 4.12
C ILE A 382 -0.75 16.06 5.44
N LEU A 383 -1.22 16.64 6.55
CA LEU A 383 -0.86 16.18 7.88
C LEU A 383 -1.71 14.99 8.30
N TYR A 384 -1.07 13.98 8.88
CA TYR A 384 -1.73 12.80 9.44
C TYR A 384 -1.44 12.67 10.93
N ILE A 385 -2.43 12.15 11.65
CA ILE A 385 -2.28 11.65 13.02
C ILE A 385 -2.33 10.12 12.98
N GLN A 386 -1.44 9.47 13.73
CA GLN A 386 -1.44 8.02 13.89
C GLN A 386 -1.58 7.68 15.37
N PHE A 387 -2.44 6.71 15.68
CA PHE A 387 -2.68 6.24 17.04
C PHE A 387 -2.03 4.87 17.28
N ASN A 388 -1.67 4.59 18.52
CA ASN A 388 -1.13 3.33 18.98
C ASN A 388 -1.80 2.88 20.27
N THR A 389 -2.47 1.74 20.19
CA THR A 389 -3.26 1.13 21.27
C THR A 389 -2.80 -0.30 21.54
N PHE A 390 -2.68 -1.11 20.49
CA PHE A 390 -2.17 -2.48 20.48
C PHE A 390 -1.10 -2.65 19.39
N GLY A 391 -0.43 -1.56 19.03
CA GLY A 391 0.40 -1.39 17.85
C GLY A 391 0.05 -0.11 17.10
N TRP A 392 1.01 0.45 16.35
CA TRP A 392 0.76 1.59 15.48
C TRP A 392 -0.25 1.20 14.39
N MET A 393 -1.38 1.90 14.31
CA MET A 393 -2.45 1.64 13.35
C MET A 393 -2.26 2.45 12.05
N GLU A 394 -3.09 2.27 11.03
CA GLU A 394 -3.03 3.13 9.83
C GLU A 394 -3.24 4.63 10.17
N PRO A 395 -2.45 5.55 9.58
CA PRO A 395 -2.57 6.98 9.86
C PRO A 395 -3.83 7.60 9.24
N ILE A 396 -4.40 8.60 9.92
CA ILE A 396 -5.64 9.27 9.54
C ILE A 396 -5.34 10.73 9.15
N PRO A 397 -5.86 11.23 8.01
CA PRO A 397 -5.63 12.61 7.60
C PRO A 397 -6.34 13.58 8.56
N MET A 398 -5.61 14.61 9.00
CA MET A 398 -6.14 15.70 9.81
C MET A 398 -6.88 16.72 8.93
N TRP A 399 -7.67 17.58 9.55
CA TRP A 399 -8.46 18.62 8.86
C TRP A 399 -7.70 19.95 8.84
N PRO A 400 -7.50 20.58 7.67
CA PRO A 400 -6.80 21.85 7.60
C PRO A 400 -7.68 23.00 8.13
N LEU A 401 -7.15 23.79 9.04
CA LEU A 401 -7.80 25.00 9.58
C LEU A 401 -7.27 26.31 8.95
N GLY A 402 -6.32 26.19 8.01
CA GLY A 402 -5.59 27.33 7.44
C GLY A 402 -4.52 27.88 8.40
N ASN A 403 -3.66 28.77 7.87
CA ASN A 403 -2.54 29.36 8.61
C ASN A 403 -1.65 28.31 9.30
N ASN A 404 -1.34 27.22 8.61
CA ASN A 404 -0.52 26.11 9.10
C ASN A 404 -1.05 25.42 10.36
N ARG A 405 -2.36 25.47 10.58
CA ARG A 405 -3.02 24.74 11.67
C ARG A 405 -3.86 23.61 11.13
N TRP A 406 -3.88 22.53 11.88
CA TRP A 406 -4.61 21.31 11.57
C TRP A 406 -5.30 20.81 12.83
N ALA A 407 -6.44 20.15 12.66
CA ALA A 407 -7.18 19.57 13.77
C ALA A 407 -7.68 18.17 13.45
N TYR A 408 -7.80 17.35 14.48
CA TYR A 408 -8.52 16.09 14.44
C TYR A 408 -9.25 15.89 15.77
N LYS A 409 -10.55 15.62 15.72
CA LYS A 409 -11.34 15.36 16.93
C LYS A 409 -11.67 13.89 17.01
N LEU A 410 -11.17 13.23 18.06
CA LEU A 410 -11.38 11.81 18.33
C LEU A 410 -12.61 11.62 19.22
N TYR A 411 -13.63 10.93 18.70
CA TYR A 411 -14.90 10.61 19.35
C TYR A 411 -14.97 9.15 19.82
N SER A 412 -14.42 8.22 19.04
CA SER A 412 -14.48 6.79 19.33
C SER A 412 -13.23 6.05 18.86
N PRO A 413 -12.92 4.89 19.46
CA PRO A 413 -13.66 4.24 20.55
C PRO A 413 -13.05 4.50 21.95
N LEU A 414 -13.41 5.62 22.58
CA LEU A 414 -12.80 6.07 23.85
C LEU A 414 -13.24 5.27 25.10
N ASN A 415 -14.21 4.37 24.97
CA ASN A 415 -14.80 3.62 26.09
C ASN A 415 -13.90 2.51 26.67
N PHE A 416 -12.91 2.05 25.91
CA PHE A 416 -11.94 1.04 26.35
C PHE A 416 -10.50 1.50 26.25
N LEU A 417 -10.27 2.72 25.77
CA LEU A 417 -8.94 3.31 25.73
C LEU A 417 -8.65 3.87 27.13
N GLY A 418 -7.52 3.49 27.72
CA GLY A 418 -6.96 4.17 28.88
C GLY A 418 -6.02 5.27 28.39
N ASP A 419 -4.74 5.10 28.71
CA ASP A 419 -3.67 5.86 28.06
C ASP A 419 -3.34 5.22 26.70
N PHE A 420 -3.11 6.05 25.69
CA PHE A 420 -2.67 5.61 24.36
C PHE A 420 -1.67 6.59 23.78
N SER A 421 -0.85 6.10 22.85
CA SER A 421 0.16 6.90 22.18
C SER A 421 -0.34 7.45 20.85
N TYR A 422 0.16 8.60 20.42
CA TYR A 422 -0.09 9.17 19.10
C TYR A 422 1.14 9.89 18.54
N ARG A 423 1.15 10.13 17.23
CA ARG A 423 2.19 10.90 16.52
C ARG A 423 1.66 11.60 15.28
N TYR A 424 2.49 12.48 14.71
CA TYR A 424 2.20 13.18 13.46
C TYR A 424 3.22 12.86 12.37
N CYS A 425 2.74 12.70 11.15
CA CYS A 425 3.58 12.50 9.97
C CYS A 425 2.98 13.14 8.73
N ARG A 426 3.83 13.41 7.73
CA ARG A 426 3.39 13.95 6.43
C ARG A 426 2.96 12.83 5.49
N ASN A 427 1.88 13.05 4.73
CA ASN A 427 1.38 12.16 3.66
C ASN A 427 1.21 10.69 4.07
N GLY A 428 0.86 10.44 5.34
CA GLY A 428 0.68 9.10 5.89
C GLY A 428 1.97 8.27 5.93
N GLN A 429 3.15 8.89 5.81
CA GLN A 429 4.45 8.21 5.82
C GLN A 429 5.07 8.22 7.23
N CYS A 430 4.30 7.77 8.20
CA CYS A 430 4.74 7.59 9.58
C CYS A 430 5.87 6.54 9.63
N GLY A 431 6.97 6.87 10.31
CA GLY A 431 8.24 6.16 10.31
C GLY A 431 9.31 6.75 9.37
N SER A 432 8.90 7.48 8.34
CA SER A 432 9.80 8.05 7.31
C SER A 432 9.75 9.59 7.26
N ALA A 433 8.59 10.18 7.51
CA ALA A 433 8.33 11.62 7.45
C ALA A 433 7.65 12.13 8.74
N ASP A 434 8.12 11.62 9.88
CA ASP A 434 7.62 11.99 11.20
C ASP A 434 8.01 13.41 11.60
N ASP A 435 7.28 13.95 12.57
CA ASP A 435 7.81 15.05 13.37
C ASP A 435 9.07 14.60 14.14
N ASN A 436 10.01 15.51 14.37
CA ASN A 436 11.30 15.16 14.97
C ASN A 436 11.23 14.57 16.40
N GLN A 437 10.10 14.65 17.11
CA GLN A 437 9.95 14.07 18.44
C GLN A 437 9.53 12.59 18.41
N THR A 438 9.04 12.08 17.27
CA THR A 438 8.44 10.74 17.17
C THR A 438 9.01 9.93 15.99
N VAL A 439 10.28 10.13 15.68
CA VAL A 439 10.95 9.53 14.52
C VAL A 439 11.09 8.01 14.64
N GLY A 440 10.87 7.33 13.52
CA GLY A 440 11.19 5.91 13.34
C GLY A 440 9.97 5.01 13.37
N GLU A 441 10.15 3.71 13.20
CA GLU A 441 9.02 2.80 13.02
C GLU A 441 8.15 2.67 14.28
N ASN A 442 8.81 2.49 15.44
CA ASN A 442 8.17 2.19 16.73
C ASN A 442 8.60 3.19 17.83
N PRO A 443 8.31 4.50 17.68
CA PRO A 443 8.59 5.49 18.71
C PRO A 443 7.66 5.28 19.91
N ARG A 444 7.98 5.89 21.06
CA ARG A 444 7.07 5.94 22.21
C ARG A 444 5.79 6.74 21.89
N GLY A 445 5.90 7.78 21.06
CA GLY A 445 4.84 8.73 20.76
C GLY A 445 4.59 9.75 21.87
N ARG A 446 3.66 10.67 21.62
CA ARG A 446 3.01 11.51 22.63
C ARG A 446 1.91 10.70 23.30
N ILE A 447 1.54 10.97 24.55
CA ILE A 447 0.44 10.24 25.22
C ILE A 447 -0.79 11.13 25.37
N ALA A 448 -1.95 10.51 25.19
CA ALA A 448 -3.25 11.05 25.57
C ALA A 448 -3.97 10.01 26.44
N SER A 449 -4.89 10.48 27.27
CA SER A 449 -5.67 9.64 28.18
C SER A 449 -7.14 9.91 27.98
N THR A 450 -8.00 8.91 28.10
CA THR A 450 -9.44 9.14 28.08
C THR A 450 -9.93 9.74 29.39
N SER A 451 -10.96 10.59 29.31
CA SER A 451 -11.54 11.22 30.49
C SER A 451 -13.02 11.56 30.26
N LEU A 452 -13.76 11.78 31.36
CA LEU A 452 -15.15 12.25 31.34
C LEU A 452 -15.26 13.70 30.83
N LEU A 453 -14.19 14.48 30.94
CA LEU A 453 -14.12 15.87 30.47
C LEU A 453 -13.45 15.90 29.09
N GLY A 454 -13.98 16.76 28.23
CA GLY A 454 -13.37 17.00 26.92
C GLY A 454 -11.95 17.54 27.10
N GLN A 455 -11.06 17.12 26.22
CA GLN A 455 -9.66 17.57 26.21
C GLN A 455 -9.37 18.31 24.92
N ASP A 456 -8.55 19.35 25.05
CA ASP A 456 -8.01 20.12 23.95
C ASP A 456 -6.48 20.05 24.05
N ILE A 457 -5.89 19.26 23.16
CA ILE A 457 -4.47 19.01 23.08
C ILE A 457 -3.91 19.91 21.99
N GLN A 458 -3.10 20.88 22.39
CA GLN A 458 -2.45 21.81 21.48
C GLN A 458 -0.97 21.47 21.34
N ASP A 459 -0.62 20.97 20.17
CA ASP A 459 0.75 20.61 19.80
C ASP A 459 1.37 21.65 18.85
N ASN A 460 2.70 21.70 18.85
CA ASN A 460 3.47 22.47 17.89
C ASN A 460 4.59 21.62 17.32
N ILE A 461 4.56 21.41 15.99
CA ILE A 461 5.62 20.71 15.27
C ILE A 461 6.64 21.76 14.83
N SER A 462 7.83 21.71 15.41
CA SER A 462 8.89 22.66 15.08
C SER A 462 9.60 22.33 13.77
N SER A 463 9.70 21.05 13.42
CA SER A 463 10.48 20.55 12.29
C SER A 463 10.12 19.11 11.93
N TRP A 464 10.38 18.76 10.67
CA TRP A 464 10.16 17.43 10.11
C TRP A 464 11.47 16.67 9.98
N LYS A 465 11.45 15.37 10.25
CA LYS A 465 12.61 14.52 9.95
C LYS A 465 12.86 14.50 8.45
N TRP A 466 14.13 14.66 8.07
CA TRP A 466 14.59 14.71 6.68
C TRP A 466 14.02 15.84 5.83
N TYR A 467 13.52 16.92 6.42
CA TYR A 467 13.05 18.03 5.60
C TYR A 467 13.35 19.37 6.26
N GLU A 468 14.40 19.99 5.74
CA GLU A 468 14.78 21.37 6.01
C GLU A 468 14.56 22.19 4.74
N ASN A 469 14.38 23.51 4.85
CA ASN A 469 14.14 24.39 3.71
C ASN A 469 15.28 24.21 2.67
N PRO A 470 15.03 23.59 1.49
CA PRO A 470 16.09 23.33 0.53
C PRO A 470 16.55 24.66 -0.08
N GLU A 471 17.83 24.99 0.06
CA GLU A 471 18.46 26.05 -0.73
C GLU A 471 18.71 25.53 -2.16
N PRO A 472 18.34 26.28 -3.21
CA PRO A 472 18.59 25.88 -4.58
C PRO A 472 20.09 25.73 -4.86
N VAL A 473 20.46 24.72 -5.67
CA VAL A 473 21.87 24.56 -6.09
C VAL A 473 22.23 25.60 -7.14
N SER A 474 23.39 26.22 -7.00
CA SER A 474 23.99 27.04 -8.05
C SER A 474 24.48 26.15 -9.20
N LEU A 475 23.81 26.22 -10.35
CA LEU A 475 24.18 25.49 -11.56
C LEU A 475 25.24 26.25 -12.34
N VAL A 476 26.34 25.56 -12.71
CA VAL A 476 27.34 26.11 -13.63
C VAL A 476 26.95 25.74 -15.06
N GLY A 477 26.79 26.74 -15.93
CA GLY A 477 26.38 26.53 -17.32
C GLY A 477 27.34 25.62 -18.07
N SER A 478 26.83 24.51 -18.60
CA SER A 478 27.54 23.59 -19.49
C SER A 478 26.89 23.60 -20.88
N THR A 479 27.67 23.38 -21.94
CA THR A 479 27.08 23.18 -23.29
C THR A 479 26.46 21.79 -23.36
N ILE A 480 25.14 21.72 -23.44
CA ILE A 480 24.38 20.46 -23.49
C ILE A 480 23.89 20.24 -24.91
N ASN A 481 24.26 19.09 -25.49
CA ASN A 481 23.86 18.75 -26.84
C ASN A 481 22.52 17.99 -26.80
N PRO A 482 21.48 18.45 -27.52
CA PRO A 482 20.26 17.69 -27.69
C PRO A 482 20.54 16.29 -28.23
N ARG A 483 19.86 15.30 -27.66
CA ARG A 483 20.03 13.88 -28.00
C ARG A 483 19.10 13.50 -29.14
N ALA A 484 19.42 12.36 -29.77
CA ALA A 484 18.58 11.81 -30.83
C ALA A 484 17.16 11.52 -30.33
N VAL A 485 16.20 11.55 -31.27
CA VAL A 485 14.81 11.14 -31.00
C VAL A 485 14.80 9.74 -30.39
N GLY A 486 14.05 9.59 -29.29
CA GLY A 486 14.01 8.34 -28.53
C GLY A 486 14.93 8.32 -27.30
N PHE A 487 15.72 9.37 -27.04
CA PHE A 487 16.47 9.48 -25.78
C PHE A 487 15.53 9.46 -24.58
N VAL A 488 15.84 8.61 -23.60
CA VAL A 488 15.09 8.48 -22.36
C VAL A 488 15.73 9.32 -21.27
N ALA A 489 14.95 10.22 -20.68
CA ALA A 489 15.33 10.97 -19.48
C ALA A 489 14.24 10.69 -18.43
N GLY A 490 14.54 9.85 -17.44
CA GLY A 490 13.50 9.17 -16.67
C GLY A 490 13.75 9.11 -15.17
N VAL A 491 12.73 8.67 -14.45
CA VAL A 491 12.81 8.36 -13.02
C VAL A 491 12.26 6.95 -12.76
N GLU A 492 12.99 6.14 -12.00
CA GLU A 492 12.52 4.86 -11.46
C GLU A 492 12.11 5.02 -10.00
N TYR A 493 10.88 4.60 -9.69
CA TYR A 493 10.32 4.64 -8.35
C TYR A 493 10.81 3.45 -7.51
N GLN A 494 10.91 3.67 -6.19
CA GLN A 494 11.20 2.57 -5.26
C GLN A 494 10.16 1.46 -5.40
N SER A 495 10.59 0.21 -5.25
CA SER A 495 9.71 -0.96 -5.31
C SER A 495 8.89 -1.19 -4.04
N THR A 496 9.09 -0.36 -3.01
CA THR A 496 8.26 -0.41 -1.81
C THR A 496 6.85 0.06 -2.13
N TYR A 497 5.86 -0.59 -1.52
CA TYR A 497 4.46 -0.30 -1.76
C TYR A 497 3.69 -0.23 -0.45
N ARG A 498 2.77 0.73 -0.38
CA ARG A 498 1.68 0.77 0.59
C ARG A 498 0.38 1.09 -0.16
N PRO A 499 -0.79 0.65 0.32
CA PRO A 499 -2.04 0.89 -0.39
C PRO A 499 -2.41 2.37 -0.59
N ASN A 500 -1.86 3.30 0.19
CA ASN A 500 -2.08 4.74 0.01
C ASN A 500 -1.20 5.37 -1.10
N PHE A 501 -0.28 4.63 -1.70
CA PHE A 501 0.67 5.19 -2.69
C PHE A 501 -0.02 5.74 -3.94
N SER A 502 -1.06 5.06 -4.44
CA SER A 502 -1.82 5.49 -5.62
C SER A 502 -2.58 6.82 -5.41
N TYR A 503 -2.82 7.22 -4.16
CA TYR A 503 -3.42 8.51 -3.81
C TYR A 503 -2.43 9.67 -4.06
N PHE A 504 -1.15 9.47 -3.77
CA PHE A 504 -0.11 10.49 -3.94
C PHE A 504 0.52 10.50 -5.34
N ALA A 505 0.37 9.41 -6.09
CA ALA A 505 0.94 9.23 -7.42
C ALA A 505 0.68 10.39 -8.40
N PRO A 506 -0.52 11.02 -8.49
CA PRO A 506 -0.74 12.16 -9.40
C PRO A 506 0.22 13.34 -9.15
N GLN A 507 0.42 13.74 -7.88
CA GLN A 507 1.34 14.82 -7.54
C GLN A 507 2.78 14.40 -7.82
N THR A 508 3.14 13.14 -7.54
CA THR A 508 4.48 12.63 -7.83
C THR A 508 4.80 12.62 -9.32
N PHE A 509 3.86 12.21 -10.17
CA PHE A 509 4.06 12.26 -11.62
C PHE A 509 4.14 13.69 -12.13
N ALA A 510 3.37 14.62 -11.55
CA ALA A 510 3.51 16.05 -11.84
C ALA A 510 4.91 16.56 -11.47
N ASN A 511 5.44 16.20 -10.28
CA ASN A 511 6.81 16.56 -9.86
C ASN A 511 7.86 15.95 -10.79
N THR A 512 7.68 14.68 -11.17
CA THR A 512 8.57 13.97 -12.11
C THR A 512 8.59 14.66 -13.47
N LYS A 513 7.41 15.05 -13.97
CA LYS A 513 7.28 15.83 -15.21
C LYS A 513 7.92 17.20 -15.09
N ALA A 514 7.79 17.87 -13.95
CA ALA A 514 8.37 19.18 -13.69
C ALA A 514 9.90 19.15 -13.72
N ILE A 515 10.55 18.05 -13.30
CA ILE A 515 12.01 17.82 -13.44
C ILE A 515 12.42 17.61 -14.92
N GLY A 516 11.49 17.63 -15.87
CA GLY A 516 11.79 17.47 -17.31
C GLY A 516 11.84 16.02 -17.77
N SER A 517 11.40 15.06 -16.94
CA SER A 517 11.34 13.65 -17.31
C SER A 517 10.35 13.39 -18.45
N ASN A 518 10.68 12.43 -19.32
CA ASN A 518 9.79 11.87 -20.33
C ASN A 518 9.36 10.42 -20.03
N LEU A 519 9.90 9.78 -18.99
CA LEU A 519 9.63 8.38 -18.65
C LEU A 519 9.49 8.18 -17.13
N ALA A 520 8.43 7.48 -16.73
CA ALA A 520 8.22 6.94 -15.40
C ALA A 520 8.45 5.42 -15.41
N VAL A 521 9.37 4.91 -14.59
CA VAL A 521 9.59 3.46 -14.40
C VAL A 521 8.91 3.01 -13.11
N ILE A 522 7.79 2.31 -13.23
CA ILE A 522 7.02 1.77 -12.11
C ILE A 522 7.49 0.34 -11.83
N THR A 523 7.69 0.00 -10.56
CA THR A 523 8.35 -1.23 -10.09
C THR A 523 7.40 -2.13 -9.29
N PRO A 524 6.33 -2.69 -9.91
CA PRO A 524 5.39 -3.56 -9.19
C PRO A 524 6.06 -4.89 -8.83
N SER A 525 5.55 -5.58 -7.81
CA SER A 525 6.20 -6.77 -7.27
C SER A 525 5.24 -7.93 -7.05
N TRP A 526 5.80 -9.13 -6.92
CA TRP A 526 5.19 -10.29 -6.26
C TRP A 526 6.13 -10.69 -5.12
N THR A 527 5.60 -11.34 -4.10
CA THR A 527 6.34 -11.71 -2.89
C THR A 527 6.62 -13.21 -2.82
N TYR A 528 7.85 -13.58 -2.48
CA TYR A 528 8.18 -14.94 -2.05
C TYR A 528 7.66 -15.18 -0.63
N THR A 529 6.54 -15.88 -0.50
CA THR A 529 5.91 -16.18 0.80
C THR A 529 6.40 -17.48 1.43
N ASN A 530 7.00 -18.36 0.64
CA ASN A 530 7.68 -19.57 1.12
C ASN A 530 8.76 -20.00 0.11
N ILE A 531 9.82 -20.63 0.60
CA ILE A 531 10.96 -21.14 -0.18
C ILE A 531 10.75 -22.61 -0.56
N SER A 532 10.11 -23.40 0.32
CA SER A 532 9.82 -24.82 0.09
C SER A 532 8.52 -25.24 0.79
N PRO A 533 7.46 -25.62 0.03
CA PRO A 533 7.33 -25.45 -1.41
C PRO A 533 7.42 -23.96 -1.81
N LEU A 534 7.98 -23.70 -3.00
CA LEU A 534 8.16 -22.32 -3.48
C LEU A 534 6.80 -21.66 -3.74
N ARG A 535 6.51 -20.56 -3.05
CA ARG A 535 5.32 -19.73 -3.27
C ARG A 535 5.73 -18.32 -3.66
N PHE A 536 5.38 -17.91 -4.87
CA PHE A 536 5.70 -16.59 -5.43
C PHE A 536 4.45 -16.04 -6.11
N THR A 537 3.80 -15.06 -5.48
CA THR A 537 2.49 -14.53 -5.87
C THR A 537 2.32 -13.10 -5.36
N THR A 538 1.32 -12.37 -5.87
CA THR A 538 0.89 -11.10 -5.29
C THR A 538 0.38 -11.30 -3.86
N LEU A 539 0.88 -10.51 -2.93
CA LEU A 539 0.41 -10.42 -1.54
C LEU A 539 -0.26 -9.06 -1.31
N PRO A 540 -1.60 -9.00 -1.13
CA PRO A 540 -2.30 -7.74 -0.89
C PRO A 540 -1.68 -6.94 0.26
N GLY A 541 -1.57 -5.63 0.09
CA GLY A 541 -0.98 -4.70 1.07
C GLY A 541 0.54 -4.56 1.00
N GLN A 542 1.26 -5.58 0.51
CA GLN A 542 2.72 -5.53 0.29
C GLN A 542 3.07 -5.37 -1.18
N ASP A 543 2.30 -6.00 -2.07
CA ASP A 543 2.43 -5.88 -3.51
C ASP A 543 1.25 -5.07 -4.07
N PRO A 544 1.46 -4.21 -5.09
CA PRO A 544 0.36 -3.55 -5.76
C PRO A 544 -0.50 -4.59 -6.49
N LEU A 545 -1.82 -4.57 -6.26
CA LEU A 545 -2.75 -5.37 -7.04
C LEU A 545 -2.72 -4.95 -8.52
N TRP A 546 -3.24 -5.81 -9.39
CA TRP A 546 -3.33 -5.52 -10.83
C TRP A 546 -3.95 -4.14 -11.10
N ILE A 547 -5.07 -3.85 -10.42
CA ILE A 547 -5.80 -2.59 -10.56
C ILE A 547 -5.00 -1.39 -10.03
N ASP A 548 -4.25 -1.57 -8.94
CA ASP A 548 -3.43 -0.50 -8.37
C ASP A 548 -2.30 -0.11 -9.33
N SER A 549 -1.65 -1.10 -9.94
CA SER A 549 -0.64 -0.88 -10.98
C SER A 549 -1.24 -0.22 -12.21
N ALA A 550 -2.41 -0.67 -12.68
CA ALA A 550 -3.10 -0.09 -13.83
C ALA A 550 -3.49 1.38 -13.60
N ILE A 551 -3.97 1.73 -12.41
CA ILE A 551 -4.29 3.10 -12.01
C ILE A 551 -3.03 3.97 -12.05
N MET A 552 -1.92 3.53 -11.45
CA MET A 552 -0.67 4.31 -11.44
C MET A 552 -0.11 4.52 -12.86
N ILE A 553 -0.17 3.50 -13.72
CA ILE A 553 0.23 3.62 -15.14
C ILE A 553 -0.65 4.65 -15.85
N SER A 554 -1.97 4.60 -15.66
CA SER A 554 -2.89 5.58 -16.26
C SER A 554 -2.61 7.00 -15.75
N GLN A 555 -2.33 7.17 -14.47
CA GLN A 555 -2.01 8.48 -13.88
C GLN A 555 -0.71 9.05 -14.46
N ALA A 556 0.35 8.24 -14.61
CA ALA A 556 1.60 8.66 -15.22
C ALA A 556 1.40 9.10 -16.68
N ARG A 557 0.63 8.33 -17.45
CA ARG A 557 0.29 8.67 -18.85
C ARG A 557 -0.53 9.96 -18.94
N ASN A 558 -1.48 10.16 -18.03
CA ASN A 558 -2.27 11.40 -17.96
C ASN A 558 -1.41 12.63 -17.62
N ALA A 559 -0.29 12.44 -16.89
CA ALA A 559 0.71 13.48 -16.67
C ALA A 559 1.63 13.73 -17.89
N GLY A 560 1.42 13.02 -19.01
CA GLY A 560 2.22 13.15 -20.23
C GLY A 560 3.60 12.51 -20.14
N LEU A 561 3.75 11.46 -19.33
CA LEU A 561 4.94 10.62 -19.25
C LEU A 561 4.73 9.34 -20.07
N ASN A 562 5.79 8.86 -20.72
CA ASN A 562 5.85 7.45 -21.10
C ASN A 562 5.99 6.60 -19.84
N VAL A 563 5.66 5.32 -19.94
CA VAL A 563 5.72 4.39 -18.81
C VAL A 563 6.54 3.15 -19.17
N ALA A 564 7.44 2.80 -18.27
CA ALA A 564 8.10 1.50 -18.22
C ALA A 564 7.59 0.73 -17.00
N ILE A 565 7.33 -0.57 -17.17
CA ILE A 565 7.08 -1.47 -16.05
C ILE A 565 8.35 -2.28 -15.81
N PHE A 566 8.92 -2.19 -14.62
CA PHE A 566 10.06 -3.00 -14.19
C PHE A 566 9.64 -3.88 -13.01
N PRO A 567 8.98 -5.02 -13.27
CA PRO A 567 8.52 -5.87 -12.18
C PRO A 567 9.70 -6.49 -11.42
N THR A 568 9.74 -6.32 -10.09
CA THR A 568 10.81 -6.83 -9.24
C THR A 568 10.30 -7.87 -8.24
N PRO A 569 11.01 -9.00 -8.02
CA PRO A 569 10.67 -9.92 -6.94
C PRO A 569 10.89 -9.27 -5.57
N HIS A 570 9.91 -9.38 -4.69
CA HIS A 570 10.01 -8.97 -3.30
C HIS A 570 10.32 -10.20 -2.41
N PHE A 571 11.25 -10.02 -1.47
CA PHE A 571 11.71 -11.07 -0.55
C PHE A 571 11.29 -10.70 0.87
N SER A 572 10.43 -11.52 1.47
CA SER A 572 10.01 -11.31 2.86
C SER A 572 11.11 -11.74 3.84
N GLY A 573 11.36 -10.90 4.84
CA GLY A 573 12.04 -11.28 6.08
C GLY A 573 13.56 -11.17 6.07
N THR A 574 14.05 -10.43 7.06
CA THR A 574 15.25 -10.73 7.83
C THR A 574 15.13 -10.00 9.16
N THR A 575 15.32 -10.69 10.29
CA THR A 575 15.51 -10.03 11.60
C THR A 575 16.94 -9.54 11.78
N ASP A 576 17.83 -9.93 10.86
CA ASP A 576 19.23 -9.54 10.81
C ASP A 576 19.38 -8.32 9.88
N SER A 577 19.73 -7.19 10.47
CA SER A 577 19.99 -5.93 9.76
C SER A 577 21.28 -5.95 8.93
N THR A 578 22.09 -7.01 9.01
CA THR A 578 23.37 -7.12 8.31
C THR A 578 23.33 -7.96 7.03
N THR A 579 22.27 -8.75 6.84
CA THR A 579 22.12 -9.63 5.67
C THR A 579 20.81 -9.31 4.95
N SER A 580 20.85 -9.06 3.63
CA SER A 580 19.63 -8.75 2.87
C SER A 580 18.65 -9.94 2.84
N ALA A 581 17.34 -9.68 2.78
CA ALA A 581 16.30 -10.71 2.67
C ALA A 581 16.50 -11.60 1.43
N SER A 582 16.95 -11.02 0.32
CA SER A 582 17.27 -11.77 -0.91
C SER A 582 18.44 -12.74 -0.68
N THR A 583 19.46 -12.33 0.08
CA THR A 583 20.60 -13.18 0.43
C THR A 583 20.15 -14.38 1.25
N THR A 584 19.34 -14.14 2.29
CA THR A 584 18.77 -15.18 3.13
C THR A 584 17.93 -16.16 2.31
N PHE A 585 17.09 -15.66 1.40
CA PHE A 585 16.29 -16.49 0.50
C PHE A 585 17.17 -17.42 -0.34
N TRP A 586 18.16 -16.87 -1.04
CA TRP A 586 18.98 -17.64 -1.97
C TRP A 586 19.89 -18.65 -1.26
N LEU A 587 20.41 -18.33 -0.07
CA LEU A 587 21.24 -19.24 0.71
C LEU A 587 20.45 -20.44 1.25
N ASN A 588 19.20 -20.22 1.65
CA ASN A 588 18.32 -21.23 2.23
C ASN A 588 17.51 -22.03 1.19
N ALA A 589 17.56 -21.65 -0.09
CA ALA A 589 16.85 -22.35 -1.16
C ALA A 589 17.39 -23.79 -1.37
N PRO A 590 16.50 -24.79 -1.56
CA PRO A 590 16.90 -26.17 -1.89
C PRO A 590 17.77 -26.28 -3.14
N ARG A 591 17.38 -25.57 -4.22
CA ARG A 591 18.12 -25.50 -5.50
C ARG A 591 18.42 -26.86 -6.14
N ASP A 592 17.61 -27.88 -5.84
CA ASP A 592 17.57 -29.11 -6.64
C ASP A 592 16.82 -28.88 -7.97
N ALA A 593 16.86 -29.86 -8.87
CA ALA A 593 16.27 -29.75 -10.20
C ALA A 593 14.75 -29.48 -10.17
N ALA A 594 14.02 -30.06 -9.22
CA ALA A 594 12.57 -29.87 -9.11
C ALA A 594 12.23 -28.47 -8.58
N TRP A 595 13.02 -27.98 -7.62
CA TRP A 595 12.92 -26.62 -7.13
C TRP A 595 13.19 -25.59 -8.22
N TRP A 596 14.25 -25.76 -9.02
CA TRP A 596 14.56 -24.86 -10.14
C TRP A 596 13.48 -24.86 -11.22
N GLN A 597 12.94 -26.03 -11.57
CA GLN A 597 11.81 -26.12 -12.51
C GLN A 597 10.61 -25.31 -12.00
N THR A 598 10.31 -25.41 -10.70
CA THR A 598 9.24 -24.64 -10.06
C THR A 598 9.57 -23.15 -10.09
N TRP A 599 10.80 -22.77 -9.77
CA TRP A 599 11.25 -21.37 -9.79
C TRP A 599 11.07 -20.72 -11.16
N PHE A 600 11.57 -21.34 -12.23
CA PHE A 600 11.41 -20.81 -13.60
C PHE A 600 9.95 -20.78 -14.03
N THR A 601 9.14 -21.77 -13.62
CA THR A 601 7.70 -21.78 -13.89
C THR A 601 6.99 -20.58 -13.25
N ARG A 602 7.32 -20.26 -11.98
CA ARG A 602 6.73 -19.12 -11.27
C ARG A 602 7.24 -17.78 -11.78
N TYR A 603 8.53 -17.66 -12.08
CA TYR A 603 9.08 -16.44 -12.65
C TYR A 603 8.53 -16.16 -14.06
N ARG A 604 8.33 -17.21 -14.87
CA ARG A 604 7.64 -17.09 -16.17
C ARG A 604 6.23 -16.54 -16.02
N ALA A 605 5.47 -17.02 -15.02
CA ALA A 605 4.13 -16.49 -14.72
C ALA A 605 4.16 -15.01 -14.34
N PHE A 606 5.11 -14.62 -13.50
CA PHE A 606 5.37 -13.23 -13.10
C PHE A 606 5.69 -12.33 -14.31
N ALA A 607 6.63 -12.74 -15.16
CA ALA A 607 7.02 -11.96 -16.35
C ALA A 607 5.86 -11.81 -17.35
N VAL A 608 5.12 -12.90 -17.61
CA VAL A 608 3.94 -12.91 -18.48
C VAL A 608 2.83 -12.02 -17.93
N ASN A 609 2.60 -12.05 -16.61
CA ASN A 609 1.61 -11.20 -15.95
C ASN A 609 1.83 -9.71 -16.26
N TYR A 610 3.07 -9.25 -16.14
CA TYR A 610 3.38 -7.85 -16.40
C TYR A 610 3.51 -7.51 -17.89
N ALA A 611 3.76 -8.49 -18.77
CA ALA A 611 3.64 -8.31 -20.22
C ALA A 611 2.19 -8.07 -20.66
N ASP A 612 1.25 -8.83 -20.10
CA ASP A 612 -0.18 -8.64 -20.34
C ASP A 612 -0.65 -7.29 -19.76
N LEU A 613 -0.20 -6.92 -18.54
CA LEU A 613 -0.52 -5.61 -17.94
C LEU A 613 0.01 -4.46 -18.80
N ALA A 614 1.27 -4.53 -19.25
CA ALA A 614 1.87 -3.52 -20.11
C ALA A 614 1.08 -3.33 -21.41
N THR A 615 0.62 -4.43 -22.00
CA THR A 615 -0.20 -4.42 -23.22
C THR A 615 -1.56 -3.77 -22.98
N GLN A 616 -2.25 -4.14 -21.90
CA GLN A 616 -3.59 -3.61 -21.59
C GLN A 616 -3.57 -2.12 -21.22
N THR A 617 -2.52 -1.67 -20.54
CA THR A 617 -2.40 -0.29 -20.05
C THR A 617 -1.69 0.65 -21.02
N GLY A 618 -1.10 0.11 -22.09
CA GLY A 618 -0.35 0.87 -23.10
C GLY A 618 0.99 1.41 -22.59
N ALA A 619 1.66 0.69 -21.69
CA ALA A 619 3.03 0.99 -21.32
C ALA A 619 3.98 0.75 -22.51
N GLN A 620 5.03 1.56 -22.63
CA GLN A 620 5.95 1.53 -23.77
C GLN A 620 7.09 0.54 -23.57
N PHE A 621 7.48 0.29 -22.32
CA PHE A 621 8.60 -0.57 -21.97
C PHE A 621 8.21 -1.62 -20.93
N LEU A 622 8.80 -2.81 -21.06
CA LEU A 622 8.84 -3.82 -20.02
C LEU A 622 10.31 -4.17 -19.76
N ILE A 623 10.75 -4.03 -18.51
CA ILE A 623 12.12 -4.32 -18.09
C ILE A 623 12.12 -5.63 -17.30
N LEU A 624 12.92 -6.61 -17.71
CA LEU A 624 13.05 -7.90 -17.03
C LEU A 624 14.45 -8.04 -16.40
N GLY A 625 14.63 -8.97 -15.46
CA GLY A 625 15.94 -9.23 -14.86
C GLY A 625 16.18 -8.47 -13.56
N GLY A 626 17.37 -7.90 -13.39
CA GLY A 626 17.81 -7.19 -12.19
C GLY A 626 18.66 -8.03 -11.24
N GLU A 627 19.18 -7.38 -10.19
CA GLU A 627 20.09 -7.99 -9.20
C GLU A 627 19.48 -9.21 -8.49
N ALA A 628 18.19 -9.14 -8.18
CA ALA A 628 17.41 -10.15 -7.47
C ALA A 628 17.44 -11.55 -8.13
N VAL A 629 17.63 -11.63 -9.45
CA VAL A 629 17.60 -12.89 -10.20
C VAL A 629 18.98 -13.36 -10.66
N THR A 630 20.05 -12.67 -10.25
CA THR A 630 21.43 -13.02 -10.65
C THR A 630 21.83 -14.46 -10.33
N PRO A 631 21.41 -15.10 -9.22
CA PRO A 631 21.70 -16.52 -8.98
C PRO A 631 21.01 -17.46 -9.99
N ALA A 632 19.98 -17.00 -10.69
CA ALA A 632 19.25 -17.78 -11.69
C ALA A 632 19.74 -17.54 -13.13
N LEU A 633 20.91 -16.93 -13.33
CA LEU A 633 21.53 -16.73 -14.64
C LEU A 633 22.53 -17.84 -14.98
N PRO A 634 22.94 -18.01 -16.26
CA PRO A 634 24.04 -18.91 -16.62
C PRO A 634 25.28 -18.69 -15.76
N ALA A 635 25.85 -19.77 -15.22
CA ALA A 635 26.96 -19.73 -14.25
C ALA A 635 26.66 -18.86 -13.01
N GLY A 636 25.40 -18.76 -12.61
CA GLY A 636 24.95 -17.98 -11.47
C GLY A 636 25.69 -18.34 -10.19
N THR A 637 26.01 -17.31 -9.42
CA THR A 637 26.62 -17.44 -8.09
C THR A 637 25.67 -16.91 -7.05
N LEU A 638 25.73 -17.52 -5.87
CA LEU A 638 25.07 -17.03 -4.68
C LEU A 638 25.79 -15.78 -4.14
N PRO A 639 25.15 -15.02 -3.24
CA PRO A 639 25.78 -13.86 -2.61
C PRO A 639 27.06 -14.17 -1.84
N ASN A 640 27.27 -15.42 -1.41
CA ASN A 640 28.51 -15.87 -0.77
C ASN A 640 29.59 -16.36 -1.76
N GLY A 641 29.36 -16.21 -3.07
CA GLY A 641 30.30 -16.58 -4.15
C GLY A 641 30.27 -18.06 -4.56
N GLN A 642 29.52 -18.92 -3.87
CA GLN A 642 29.36 -20.32 -4.28
C GLN A 642 28.47 -20.43 -5.54
N PRO A 643 28.61 -21.48 -6.36
CA PRO A 643 27.70 -21.74 -7.47
C PRO A 643 26.25 -21.87 -7.00
N SER A 644 25.29 -21.34 -7.75
CA SER A 644 23.86 -21.46 -7.44
C SER A 644 23.28 -22.84 -7.77
N ASN A 645 24.03 -23.70 -8.45
CA ASN A 645 23.57 -24.99 -9.00
C ASN A 645 22.37 -24.84 -9.96
N VAL A 646 22.28 -23.71 -10.64
CA VAL A 646 21.27 -23.49 -11.68
C VAL A 646 21.37 -24.54 -12.80
N PRO A 647 20.26 -24.99 -13.40
CA PRO A 647 20.28 -26.02 -14.45
C PRO A 647 21.11 -25.64 -15.67
N ALA A 648 21.69 -26.63 -16.35
CA ALA A 648 22.52 -26.41 -17.54
C ALA A 648 21.75 -25.78 -18.72
N ASP A 649 20.43 -25.96 -18.78
CA ASP A 649 19.53 -25.40 -19.80
C ASP A 649 18.97 -24.01 -19.42
N VAL A 650 19.47 -23.37 -18.36
CA VAL A 650 19.02 -22.04 -17.89
C VAL A 650 18.93 -20.98 -18.98
N GLU A 651 19.86 -20.99 -19.93
CA GLU A 651 19.81 -20.05 -21.04
C GLU A 651 18.58 -20.26 -21.94
N ALA A 652 18.20 -21.52 -22.19
CA ALA A 652 16.99 -21.85 -22.93
C ALA A 652 15.73 -21.46 -22.15
N GLN A 653 15.74 -21.59 -20.81
CA GLN A 653 14.63 -21.16 -19.96
C GLN A 653 14.39 -19.65 -20.05
N TRP A 654 15.45 -18.83 -19.98
CA TRP A 654 15.34 -17.38 -20.15
C TRP A 654 14.89 -16.98 -21.55
N LYS A 655 15.42 -17.62 -22.59
CA LYS A 655 14.96 -17.41 -23.97
C LYS A 655 13.47 -17.71 -24.13
N ALA A 656 12.98 -18.80 -23.54
CA ALA A 656 11.56 -19.13 -23.56
C ALA A 656 10.71 -18.06 -22.86
N ILE A 657 11.13 -17.60 -21.66
CA ILE A 657 10.44 -16.52 -20.94
C ILE A 657 10.35 -15.25 -21.80
N ILE A 658 11.47 -14.84 -22.41
CA ILE A 658 11.51 -13.65 -23.28
C ILE A 658 10.58 -13.84 -24.48
N GLN A 659 10.55 -15.03 -25.11
CA GLN A 659 9.67 -15.32 -26.23
C GLN A 659 8.18 -15.23 -25.84
N ASP A 660 7.78 -15.75 -24.68
CA ASP A 660 6.39 -15.61 -24.22
C ASP A 660 6.02 -14.17 -23.95
N VAL A 661 6.92 -13.42 -23.31
CA VAL A 661 6.75 -11.98 -23.09
C VAL A 661 6.55 -11.27 -24.42
N ARG A 662 7.36 -11.56 -25.45
CA ARG A 662 7.22 -10.99 -26.80
C ARG A 662 5.94 -11.40 -27.53
N SER A 663 5.42 -12.58 -27.23
CA SER A 663 4.14 -13.03 -27.82
C SER A 663 2.95 -12.18 -27.31
N ARG A 664 3.11 -11.57 -26.13
CA ARG A 664 2.07 -10.81 -25.43
C ARG A 664 2.25 -9.31 -25.54
N PHE A 665 3.49 -8.84 -25.45
CA PHE A 665 3.83 -7.42 -25.42
C PHE A 665 4.59 -7.00 -26.69
N ARG A 666 4.09 -5.94 -27.34
CA ARG A 666 4.64 -5.38 -28.59
C ARG A 666 5.53 -4.16 -28.38
N GLY A 667 5.59 -3.62 -27.17
CA GLY A 667 6.51 -2.52 -26.83
C GLY A 667 7.93 -3.01 -26.64
N GLN A 668 8.78 -2.13 -26.10
CA GLN A 668 10.20 -2.42 -25.96
C GLN A 668 10.49 -3.29 -24.74
N VAL A 669 11.18 -4.42 -24.94
CA VAL A 669 11.61 -5.29 -23.85
C VAL A 669 13.07 -5.02 -23.55
N PHE A 670 13.37 -4.59 -22.35
CA PHE A 670 14.74 -4.30 -21.88
C PHE A 670 15.16 -5.33 -20.83
N TRP A 671 16.47 -5.56 -20.73
CA TRP A 671 17.03 -6.37 -19.66
C TRP A 671 17.77 -5.50 -18.64
N ALA A 672 17.32 -5.53 -17.39
CA ALA A 672 18.01 -4.94 -16.25
C ALA A 672 19.28 -5.74 -15.93
N MET A 673 20.42 -5.16 -16.28
CA MET A 673 21.73 -5.77 -16.07
C MET A 673 22.49 -5.03 -14.98
N PRO A 674 22.86 -5.67 -13.86
CA PRO A 674 23.76 -5.08 -12.88
C PRO A 674 25.13 -4.84 -13.49
N TYR A 675 25.70 -3.65 -13.27
CA TYR A 675 27.07 -3.38 -13.69
C TYR A 675 28.07 -4.17 -12.84
N THR A 676 28.73 -5.13 -13.47
CA THR A 676 29.94 -5.80 -12.96
C THR A 676 30.88 -6.06 -14.12
N THR A 677 32.19 -6.12 -13.86
CA THR A 677 33.19 -6.45 -14.91
C THR A 677 32.88 -7.78 -15.59
N SER A 678 32.45 -8.78 -14.83
CA SER A 678 32.04 -10.10 -15.34
C SER A 678 30.85 -10.01 -16.29
N ASN A 679 29.77 -9.32 -15.89
CA ASN A 679 28.55 -9.22 -16.71
C ASN A 679 28.80 -8.52 -18.05
N VAL A 680 29.72 -7.56 -18.06
CA VAL A 680 30.05 -6.76 -19.25
C VAL A 680 31.00 -7.51 -20.18
N GLN A 681 31.97 -8.24 -19.63
CA GLN A 681 32.95 -9.01 -20.42
C GLN A 681 32.37 -10.31 -20.99
N THR A 682 31.49 -10.99 -20.23
CA THR A 682 30.86 -12.25 -20.62
C THR A 682 29.34 -12.14 -20.54
N PRO A 683 28.70 -11.31 -21.39
CA PRO A 683 27.27 -11.12 -21.34
C PRO A 683 26.53 -12.40 -21.72
N VAL A 684 25.41 -12.63 -21.04
CA VAL A 684 24.50 -13.74 -21.34
C VAL A 684 23.96 -13.62 -22.77
N SER A 685 23.89 -14.75 -23.48
CA SER A 685 23.64 -14.71 -24.92
C SER A 685 22.22 -14.24 -25.29
N PHE A 686 21.26 -14.45 -24.39
CA PHE A 686 19.85 -14.04 -24.57
C PHE A 686 19.66 -12.51 -24.59
N LEU A 687 20.69 -11.71 -24.26
CA LEU A 687 20.63 -10.25 -24.46
C LEU A 687 20.39 -9.85 -25.92
N LYS A 688 20.64 -10.76 -26.88
CA LYS A 688 20.32 -10.55 -28.30
C LYS A 688 18.80 -10.57 -28.57
N ASP A 689 18.02 -11.21 -27.71
CA ASP A 689 16.57 -11.43 -27.85
C ASP A 689 15.73 -10.27 -27.24
N VAL A 690 16.38 -9.34 -26.54
CA VAL A 690 15.78 -8.10 -26.02
C VAL A 690 16.09 -6.89 -26.91
N ASP A 691 15.40 -5.77 -26.70
CA ASP A 691 15.59 -4.54 -27.48
C ASP A 691 16.72 -3.66 -26.96
N GLY A 692 17.08 -3.79 -25.69
CA GLY A 692 18.09 -2.93 -25.07
C GLY A 692 18.50 -3.39 -23.68
N VAL A 693 19.54 -2.75 -23.16
CA VAL A 693 20.05 -2.99 -21.81
C VAL A 693 19.66 -1.81 -20.92
N TYR A 694 19.02 -2.14 -19.81
CA TYR A 694 18.77 -1.23 -18.71
C TYR A 694 19.90 -1.43 -17.69
N LEU A 695 20.98 -0.66 -17.81
CA LEU A 695 22.20 -0.88 -17.06
C LEU A 695 22.06 -0.29 -15.66
N LEU A 696 21.94 -1.15 -14.64
CA LEU A 696 21.89 -0.72 -13.24
C LEU A 696 23.29 -0.25 -12.83
N TRP A 697 23.41 1.05 -12.56
CA TRP A 697 24.68 1.73 -12.41
C TRP A 697 24.85 2.34 -11.02
N SER A 698 25.82 1.81 -10.28
CA SER A 698 26.29 2.28 -8.97
C SER A 698 27.80 2.07 -8.82
N ALA A 699 28.53 2.11 -9.95
CA ALA A 699 29.95 1.79 -10.03
C ALA A 699 30.82 2.67 -9.10
N PRO A 700 31.93 2.16 -8.54
CA PRO A 700 32.94 3.01 -7.92
C PRO A 700 33.49 4.05 -8.93
N LEU A 701 33.40 5.33 -8.60
CA LEU A 701 33.92 6.45 -9.40
C LEU A 701 35.22 7.04 -8.83
N THR A 702 35.63 6.62 -7.64
CA THR A 702 36.89 7.03 -7.02
C THR A 702 37.26 6.12 -5.86
N THR A 703 38.55 5.94 -5.60
CA THR A 703 39.06 5.40 -4.33
C THR A 703 39.57 6.50 -3.40
N ASN A 704 39.70 7.73 -3.90
CA ASN A 704 40.15 8.90 -3.18
C ASN A 704 38.96 9.68 -2.59
N GLN A 705 38.99 9.90 -1.27
CA GLN A 705 37.95 10.63 -0.53
C GLN A 705 37.91 12.13 -0.84
N THR A 706 38.97 12.69 -1.44
CA THR A 706 39.04 14.10 -1.85
C THR A 706 38.86 14.31 -3.34
N ALA A 707 38.36 13.30 -4.07
CA ALA A 707 38.13 13.39 -5.49
C ALA A 707 37.17 14.54 -5.84
N THR A 708 37.54 15.31 -6.85
CA THR A 708 36.74 16.41 -7.38
C THR A 708 35.67 15.90 -8.33
N LYS A 709 34.65 16.71 -8.62
CA LYS A 709 33.65 16.42 -9.67
C LYS A 709 34.30 16.09 -11.02
N THR A 710 35.43 16.72 -11.35
CA THR A 710 36.19 16.43 -12.58
C THR A 710 36.80 15.03 -12.55
N ASP A 711 37.34 14.60 -11.41
CA ASP A 711 37.89 13.25 -11.24
C ASP A 711 36.79 12.19 -11.42
N LEU A 712 35.61 12.42 -10.83
CA LEU A 712 34.44 11.55 -11.01
C LEU A 712 34.00 11.47 -12.47
N THR A 713 34.01 12.59 -13.19
CA THR A 713 33.66 12.66 -14.62
C THR A 713 34.66 11.87 -15.47
N ASN A 714 35.95 11.99 -15.18
CA ASN A 714 37.00 11.28 -15.90
C ASN A 714 36.89 9.76 -15.68
N GLU A 715 36.66 9.31 -14.44
CA GLU A 715 36.54 7.88 -14.16
C GLU A 715 35.24 7.30 -14.72
N ALA A 716 34.10 7.99 -14.58
CA ALA A 716 32.85 7.59 -15.24
C ALA A 716 33.05 7.45 -16.77
N GLY A 717 33.78 8.39 -17.37
CA GLY A 717 34.13 8.34 -18.79
C GLY A 717 34.98 7.14 -19.16
N ARG A 718 36.02 6.85 -18.37
CA ARG A 718 36.88 5.68 -18.56
C ARG A 718 36.09 4.37 -18.48
N LEU A 719 35.22 4.21 -17.48
CA LEU A 719 34.39 3.01 -17.33
C LEU A 719 33.44 2.84 -18.52
N LEU A 720 32.78 3.92 -18.95
CA LEU A 720 31.86 3.85 -20.09
C LEU A 720 32.58 3.55 -21.41
N ASP A 721 33.77 4.12 -21.65
CA ASP A 721 34.51 3.91 -22.90
C ASP A 721 35.22 2.56 -22.96
N ASN A 722 35.88 2.16 -21.87
CA ASN A 722 36.73 0.98 -21.88
C ASN A 722 35.95 -0.31 -21.56
N GLU A 723 34.86 -0.22 -20.81
CA GLU A 723 34.11 -1.40 -20.35
C GLU A 723 32.75 -1.49 -21.02
N ILE A 724 31.96 -0.41 -21.06
CA ILE A 724 30.60 -0.46 -21.60
C ILE A 724 30.54 -0.36 -23.12
N ALA A 725 31.32 0.53 -23.76
CA ALA A 725 31.27 0.68 -25.22
C ALA A 725 31.56 -0.63 -26.00
N PRO A 726 32.49 -1.52 -25.56
CA PRO A 726 32.64 -2.84 -26.16
C PRO A 726 31.36 -3.68 -26.13
N LEU A 727 30.59 -3.64 -25.05
CA LEU A 727 29.31 -4.34 -24.94
C LEU A 727 28.27 -3.79 -25.93
N VAL A 728 28.21 -2.46 -26.08
CA VAL A 728 27.34 -1.81 -27.06
C VAL A 728 27.67 -2.27 -28.47
N ASN A 729 28.96 -2.31 -28.82
CA ASN A 729 29.44 -2.76 -30.12
C ASN A 729 29.14 -4.25 -30.36
N LEU A 730 29.24 -5.08 -29.31
CA LEU A 730 28.96 -6.51 -29.36
C LEU A 730 27.46 -6.80 -29.57
N LEU A 731 26.58 -6.07 -28.88
CA LEU A 731 25.14 -6.31 -28.92
C LEU A 731 24.45 -5.56 -30.07
N GLY A 732 24.94 -4.39 -30.45
CA GLY A 732 24.27 -3.49 -31.39
C GLY A 732 22.92 -2.98 -30.86
N LYS A 733 22.78 -2.84 -29.54
CA LYS A 733 21.53 -2.49 -28.85
C LYS A 733 21.69 -1.18 -28.05
N PRO A 734 20.62 -0.39 -27.89
CA PRO A 734 20.60 0.78 -27.01
C PRO A 734 20.89 0.40 -25.56
N ILE A 735 21.62 1.29 -24.87
CA ILE A 735 21.85 1.21 -23.42
C ILE A 735 21.24 2.44 -22.75
N ILE A 736 20.42 2.20 -21.75
CA ILE A 736 19.90 3.20 -20.81
C ILE A 736 20.68 3.05 -19.51
N LEU A 737 21.31 4.13 -19.03
CA LEU A 737 21.97 4.15 -17.74
C LEU A 737 20.94 4.40 -16.64
N ALA A 738 20.82 3.46 -15.71
CA ALA A 738 19.91 3.53 -14.58
C ALA A 738 20.72 3.76 -13.30
N VAL A 739 20.93 5.03 -12.97
CA VAL A 739 21.90 5.49 -11.97
C VAL A 739 21.29 5.53 -10.57
N ALA A 740 21.99 4.94 -9.59
CA ALA A 740 21.56 4.86 -8.19
C ALA A 740 22.73 5.19 -7.24
N TYR A 741 22.90 6.46 -6.89
CA TYR A 741 23.82 6.87 -5.82
C TYR A 741 23.05 7.54 -4.68
N PRO A 742 23.29 7.12 -3.42
CA PRO A 742 22.68 7.74 -2.24
C PRO A 742 23.29 9.10 -1.93
N SER A 743 22.55 9.94 -1.22
CA SER A 743 23.04 11.17 -0.60
C SER A 743 23.82 10.88 0.68
N ALA A 744 24.94 10.18 0.54
CA ALA A 744 25.76 9.74 1.66
C ALA A 744 27.25 10.02 1.41
N ALA A 745 27.97 10.36 2.48
CA ALA A 745 29.42 10.46 2.43
C ALA A 745 30.03 9.10 2.04
N GLY A 746 30.96 9.12 1.09
CA GLY A 746 31.56 7.89 0.55
C GLY A 746 30.76 7.22 -0.57
N ALA A 747 29.58 7.72 -0.95
CA ALA A 747 28.83 7.17 -2.09
C ALA A 747 29.65 7.05 -3.41
N PRO A 748 30.55 7.99 -3.77
CA PRO A 748 31.36 7.89 -4.98
C PRO A 748 32.31 6.67 -5.01
N SER A 749 32.65 6.07 -3.87
CA SER A 749 33.53 4.90 -3.84
C SER A 749 32.81 3.59 -4.17
N GLY A 750 31.48 3.61 -4.29
CA GLY A 750 30.66 2.40 -4.38
C GLY A 750 30.62 1.57 -3.10
N CYS A 751 31.29 2.00 -2.03
CA CYS A 751 31.32 1.31 -0.73
C CYS A 751 31.23 2.33 0.41
N ILE A 752 30.01 2.53 0.91
CA ILE A 752 29.78 3.31 2.13
C ILE A 752 30.15 2.43 3.31
N SER A 753 31.06 2.90 4.18
CA SER A 753 31.48 2.15 5.36
C SER A 753 30.31 1.92 6.32
N SER A 754 30.11 0.67 6.74
CA SER A 754 29.19 0.30 7.81
C SER A 754 29.73 0.57 9.22
N GLY A 755 31.02 0.95 9.33
CA GLY A 755 31.75 1.04 10.60
C GLY A 755 32.39 -0.29 11.05
N THR A 756 32.06 -1.41 10.40
CA THR A 756 32.63 -2.75 10.71
C THR A 756 33.58 -3.27 9.62
N GLY A 757 33.94 -2.41 8.65
CA GLY A 757 34.81 -2.77 7.52
C GLY A 757 34.08 -3.40 6.33
N THR A 758 32.74 -3.45 6.35
CA THR A 758 31.88 -3.89 5.23
C THR A 758 31.21 -2.71 4.54
N CYS A 759 30.73 -2.91 3.31
CA CYS A 759 29.96 -1.90 2.57
C CYS A 759 28.47 -2.00 2.93
N VAL A 760 27.82 -0.85 3.13
CA VAL A 760 26.35 -0.78 3.28
C VAL A 760 25.69 -0.99 1.93
N ASP A 761 24.67 -1.85 1.89
CA ASP A 761 23.77 -1.99 0.74
C ASP A 761 22.95 -0.71 0.57
N PHE A 762 23.02 -0.06 -0.60
CA PHE A 762 22.29 1.19 -0.86
C PHE A 762 20.77 1.01 -0.77
N ALA A 763 20.23 -0.18 -1.06
CA ALA A 763 18.81 -0.45 -0.92
C ALA A 763 18.33 -0.29 0.54
N SER A 764 19.19 -0.62 1.52
CA SER A 764 18.90 -0.47 2.96
C SER A 764 18.76 0.98 3.43
N LEU A 765 19.17 1.96 2.60
CA LEU A 765 18.99 3.38 2.88
C LEU A 765 17.66 3.94 2.35
N SER A 766 16.87 3.11 1.62
CA SER A 766 15.59 3.51 1.04
C SER A 766 14.47 3.54 2.07
N GLN A 767 13.35 4.21 1.76
CA GLN A 767 12.20 4.21 2.65
C GLN A 767 11.32 2.98 2.43
N PRO A 768 10.74 2.38 3.49
CA PRO A 768 10.70 2.88 4.87
C PRO A 768 11.74 2.23 5.80
N TYR A 769 12.91 1.81 5.30
CA TYR A 769 13.94 1.22 6.18
C TYR A 769 14.43 2.22 7.22
N ALA A 770 14.80 1.71 8.40
CA ALA A 770 15.27 2.52 9.50
C ALA A 770 16.57 3.29 9.15
N ASP A 771 16.72 4.49 9.70
CA ASP A 771 17.93 5.30 9.52
C ASP A 771 19.18 4.57 10.03
N ASN A 772 20.20 4.44 9.18
CA ASN A 772 21.48 3.86 9.56
C ASN A 772 22.40 4.95 10.16
N PRO A 773 22.69 4.92 11.47
CA PRO A 773 23.48 5.97 12.13
C PRO A 773 24.96 5.96 11.73
N SER A 774 25.49 4.84 11.21
CA SER A 774 26.88 4.77 10.73
C SER A 774 27.10 5.52 9.41
N VAL A 775 26.03 5.86 8.69
CA VAL A 775 26.10 6.56 7.40
C VAL A 775 25.85 8.05 7.60
N SER A 776 26.79 8.88 7.14
CA SER A 776 26.65 10.34 7.19
C SER A 776 25.91 10.87 5.96
N LEU A 777 24.88 11.71 6.17
CA LEU A 777 24.15 12.40 5.10
C LEU A 777 25.08 13.37 4.35
N ASN A 778 25.05 13.34 3.02
CA ASN A 778 25.74 14.31 2.17
C ASN A 778 24.95 14.53 0.87
N LEU A 779 24.10 15.56 0.85
CA LEU A 779 23.27 15.90 -0.31
C LEU A 779 24.10 16.40 -1.50
N GLN A 780 25.16 17.16 -1.24
CA GLN A 780 26.03 17.72 -2.28
C GLN A 780 26.77 16.61 -3.04
N THR A 781 27.23 15.58 -2.33
CA THR A 781 27.89 14.42 -2.96
C THR A 781 26.98 13.76 -4.00
N GLN A 782 25.69 13.60 -3.73
CA GLN A 782 24.76 13.07 -4.72
C GLN A 782 24.65 14.00 -5.93
N ALA A 783 24.50 15.31 -5.73
CA ALA A 783 24.43 16.28 -6.82
C ALA A 783 25.71 16.26 -7.71
N ASP A 784 26.89 16.22 -7.10
CA ASP A 784 28.18 16.18 -7.80
C ASP A 784 28.32 14.92 -8.66
N ILE A 785 27.91 13.75 -8.15
CA ILE A 785 27.91 12.49 -8.91
C ILE A 785 26.95 12.58 -10.10
N TYR A 786 25.73 13.08 -9.89
CA TYR A 786 24.73 13.20 -10.96
C TYR A 786 25.20 14.16 -12.07
N GLU A 787 25.78 15.29 -11.71
CA GLU A 787 26.33 16.24 -12.69
C GLU A 787 27.54 15.67 -13.44
N ALA A 788 28.44 14.94 -12.75
CA ALA A 788 29.56 14.24 -13.38
C ALA A 788 29.08 13.18 -14.39
N MET A 789 28.09 12.37 -14.00
CA MET A 789 27.51 11.35 -14.89
C MET A 789 26.81 11.98 -16.10
N LEU A 790 26.02 13.04 -15.92
CA LEU A 790 25.34 13.72 -17.02
C LEU A 790 26.32 14.40 -18.00
N THR A 791 27.39 14.99 -17.47
CA THR A 791 28.51 15.51 -18.29
C THR A 791 29.13 14.41 -19.13
N THR A 792 29.32 13.24 -18.52
CA THR A 792 29.88 12.06 -19.19
C THR A 792 28.94 11.51 -20.28
N VAL A 793 27.62 11.50 -20.02
CA VAL A 793 26.59 11.09 -20.98
C VAL A 793 26.49 12.04 -22.17
N ASN A 794 26.57 13.34 -21.91
CA ASN A 794 26.52 14.39 -22.93
C ASN A 794 27.63 14.23 -23.98
N ALA A 795 28.82 13.79 -23.57
CA ALA A 795 29.95 13.54 -24.46
C ALA A 795 29.84 12.24 -25.31
N ARG A 796 28.88 11.35 -25.00
CA ARG A 796 28.80 9.99 -25.59
C ARG A 796 27.47 9.77 -26.30
N PRO A 797 27.37 10.03 -27.62
CA PRO A 797 26.10 9.97 -28.36
C PRO A 797 25.44 8.58 -28.40
N TRP A 798 26.21 7.50 -28.16
CA TRP A 798 25.71 6.12 -28.15
C TRP A 798 24.84 5.78 -26.92
N ILE A 799 24.91 6.56 -25.84
CA ILE A 799 24.06 6.34 -24.66
C ILE A 799 22.64 6.78 -24.98
N SER A 800 21.67 5.87 -24.83
CA SER A 800 20.29 6.05 -25.26
C SER A 800 19.37 6.59 -24.17
N GLY A 801 19.83 6.65 -22.93
CA GLY A 801 19.05 7.28 -21.86
C GLY A 801 19.77 7.37 -20.53
N PHE A 802 19.20 8.17 -19.63
CA PHE A 802 19.63 8.35 -18.25
C PHE A 802 18.39 8.34 -17.35
N ILE A 803 18.37 7.43 -16.37
CA ILE A 803 17.30 7.30 -15.39
C ILE A 803 17.88 7.44 -13.99
N SER A 804 17.28 8.32 -13.18
CA SER A 804 17.52 8.37 -11.73
C SER A 804 16.68 7.31 -11.04
N ARG A 805 17.32 6.41 -10.27
CA ARG A 805 16.61 5.31 -9.59
C ARG A 805 16.35 5.60 -8.12
N GLY A 806 15.29 4.98 -7.60
CA GLY A 806 14.97 4.97 -6.18
C GLY A 806 14.16 6.18 -5.72
N TYR A 807 13.39 6.81 -6.60
CA TYR A 807 12.54 7.95 -6.25
C TYR A 807 11.43 7.52 -5.27
N PHE A 808 11.40 8.13 -4.09
CA PHE A 808 10.38 7.88 -3.09
C PHE A 808 9.11 8.68 -3.39
N MET A 809 8.02 7.98 -3.70
CA MET A 809 6.82 8.59 -4.26
C MET A 809 6.05 9.50 -3.31
N PRO A 810 5.66 9.07 -2.09
CA PRO A 810 4.57 9.72 -1.35
C PRO A 810 4.93 11.05 -0.67
N VAL A 811 6.22 11.31 -0.40
CA VAL A 811 6.64 12.52 0.33
C VAL A 811 8.07 12.91 -0.02
N ALA A 812 8.32 14.21 -0.01
CA ALA A 812 9.64 14.80 -0.21
C ALA A 812 10.56 14.59 1.01
N LEU A 813 11.76 14.05 0.79
CA LEU A 813 12.74 13.74 1.84
C LEU A 813 14.18 14.05 1.38
N GLN A 814 14.91 14.78 2.21
CA GLN A 814 16.36 14.99 2.17
C GLN A 814 17.10 13.91 2.99
N ASP A 815 16.68 12.66 2.83
CA ASP A 815 17.24 11.51 3.55
C ASP A 815 18.55 11.00 2.90
N LYS A 816 19.06 9.86 3.38
CA LYS A 816 20.29 9.21 2.87
C LYS A 816 20.05 8.30 1.66
N SER A 817 18.81 8.15 1.20
CA SER A 817 18.46 7.22 0.12
C SER A 817 18.97 7.68 -1.25
N THR A 818 18.84 6.82 -2.25
CA THR A 818 19.09 7.15 -3.67
C THR A 818 18.03 8.08 -4.27
N SER A 819 16.88 8.24 -3.61
CA SER A 819 15.82 9.17 -4.03
C SER A 819 16.41 10.57 -4.19
N ILE A 820 16.00 11.25 -5.25
CA ILE A 820 16.33 12.66 -5.51
C ILE A 820 15.21 13.63 -5.08
N HIS A 821 14.08 13.11 -4.59
CA HIS A 821 12.87 13.89 -4.33
C HIS A 821 13.13 15.00 -3.29
N SER A 822 13.15 16.26 -3.74
CA SER A 822 13.50 17.46 -2.97
C SER A 822 14.96 17.51 -2.47
N LYS A 823 15.88 16.91 -3.23
CA LYS A 823 17.32 17.02 -3.02
C LYS A 823 17.98 17.83 -4.15
N PRO A 824 19.16 18.43 -3.89
CA PRO A 824 20.04 19.04 -4.89
C PRO A 824 20.16 18.32 -6.24
N ALA A 825 20.20 17.00 -6.25
CA ALA A 825 20.29 16.21 -7.48
C ALA A 825 19.06 16.38 -8.40
N ALA A 826 17.87 16.66 -7.87
CA ALA A 826 16.69 16.96 -8.69
C ALA A 826 16.84 18.27 -9.47
N ASP A 827 17.48 19.29 -8.90
CA ASP A 827 17.76 20.56 -9.59
C ASP A 827 18.74 20.35 -10.75
N ILE A 828 19.72 19.45 -10.56
CA ILE A 828 20.60 19.02 -11.66
C ILE A 828 19.74 18.39 -12.77
N LEU A 829 18.89 17.42 -12.47
CA LEU A 829 18.06 16.78 -13.50
C LEU A 829 17.12 17.77 -14.20
N TRP A 830 16.51 18.69 -13.44
CA TRP A 830 15.64 19.75 -13.95
C TRP A 830 16.35 20.61 -14.99
N TYR A 831 17.63 20.90 -14.78
CA TYR A 831 18.45 21.65 -15.74
C TYR A 831 18.83 20.80 -16.97
N TRP A 832 19.23 19.55 -16.77
CA TRP A 832 19.80 18.72 -17.83
C TRP A 832 18.76 18.04 -18.72
N TYR A 833 17.67 17.50 -18.16
CA TYR A 833 16.71 16.68 -18.89
C TYR A 833 16.05 17.42 -20.06
N PRO A 834 15.48 18.62 -19.89
CA PRO A 834 14.83 19.33 -20.99
C PRO A 834 15.78 19.66 -22.15
N ARG A 835 17.08 19.85 -21.87
CA ARG A 835 18.12 20.16 -22.86
C ARG A 835 18.61 18.93 -23.59
N LEU A 836 18.83 17.83 -22.86
CA LEU A 836 19.10 16.52 -23.48
C LEU A 836 17.94 16.08 -24.37
N LEU A 837 16.70 16.37 -23.98
CA LEU A 837 15.52 16.10 -24.79
C LEU A 837 15.28 17.11 -25.92
N GLY A 838 16.04 18.21 -25.99
CA GLY A 838 15.87 19.26 -26.99
C GLY A 838 14.57 20.06 -26.86
N THR A 839 13.89 20.00 -25.71
CA THR A 839 12.66 20.77 -25.42
C THR A 839 12.95 22.20 -24.97
N VAL A 840 14.18 22.46 -24.51
CA VAL A 840 14.69 23.77 -24.11
C VAL A 840 16.10 23.94 -24.69
N PRO A 841 16.48 25.15 -25.14
CA PRO A 841 17.82 25.44 -25.66
C PRO A 841 18.97 25.23 -24.68
#